data_AF-A0A5J4VVB0-F1
#
_entry.id   AF-A0A5J4VVB0-F1
#
_cell.length_a   1.000
_cell.length_b   1.000
_cell.length_c   1.000
_cell.angle_alpha   90.00
_cell.angle_beta   90.00
_cell.angle_gamma   90.00
#
_symmetry.space_group_name_H-M   'P 1'
#
loop_
_entity.id
_entity.type
_entity.pdbx_description
1 polymer ?
#
loop_
_entity_poly.entity_id
_entity_poly.type
_entity_poly.pdbx_seq_one_letter_code
_entity_poly.pdbx_strand_id
1 'polypeptide(L)'
;MLFQILALAVLSFGKAPVVIEEKDLPKHNPDIVRINKYASYDSAGQLNTCASLDRDTLLYTTDVCYIEEEYGTFDLKSVAIGATYQSIPDAKITGLKIGQGYTQEQRVEYLKCQRINMLSIYADLISYSAYFINNTLDINPSLTYTVSNGPKYQWIKYQWIEEEKEVDGQLYKYKKLIDDNCWNGFELDNFWTSIYWNGIIDQSCIPEDLTNIPGYGWDWRVDEKPTGSATKLPDQCTKTGVQFDPKFKGYGMGTIIDGNATTLKEAIKKYGIVQVRYAYYVKKDNTQLNGFKQIGYSTRSFFAIGWEGDNLITIEEYEDNGYIRKRKGQQPYRGQIQGVDYDNIFFYNSYVIAPTEEYTYKQIEDERIAQEIEKENIPKHNPDIVQILIVPKIENDVIKQFSYYDVDLISYVDLKGTTFTDTYMVIPEDIITTLKVSQPINKQQLDEQDKCSGIRDLRNYTKIYAYKAYTVDQSDIYPSLTYSVSNGPKYVLQQEVIDGTTYQYKSIINDDNWDVFSNIWTSIYWNGVIDQSCIPEDFTLIPCYGWDYQGEDPTGTAPKLPDKCTMTGGQFNPKLKGYSAGYMFYGNTTSLKELITKYGVVFVDFGEYRKSDSTLVGGYDGFGYFHYFIIIGWDEEGFITIEEEEIYDDEDEEFIEIGKKIGKLLYQRIAKIEVYDYDIGEYVYEDIEYDYIDFKQVFFVASDQEQQYPPDKCSQITKETLEKDCACKPKGDIRDYEGGICAAGQIKVALSLVVTFVVIPIISLFW
;
A
#
# COMPACT_ATOMS: atom_id res chain seq x y z
N MET A 1 -29.05 -22.91 28.49
CA MET A 1 -28.40 -21.58 28.43
C MET A 1 -26.96 -21.66 27.89
N LEU A 2 -26.07 -22.48 28.46
CA LEU A 2 -24.69 -22.65 27.96
C LEU A 2 -24.61 -23.11 26.48
N PHE A 3 -25.49 -24.03 26.04
CA PHE A 3 -25.57 -24.49 24.65
C PHE A 3 -26.12 -23.45 23.66
N GLN A 4 -26.97 -22.52 24.12
CA GLN A 4 -27.45 -21.41 23.29
C GLN A 4 -26.39 -20.31 23.15
N ILE A 5 -25.60 -20.08 24.20
CA ILE A 5 -24.45 -19.17 24.16
C ILE A 5 -23.34 -19.75 23.27
N LEU A 6 -23.09 -21.07 23.31
CA LEU A 6 -22.16 -21.73 22.37
C LEU A 6 -22.67 -21.68 20.93
N ALA A 7 -23.96 -21.89 20.67
CA ALA A 7 -24.52 -21.82 19.32
C ALA A 7 -24.49 -20.39 18.74
N LEU A 8 -24.71 -19.36 19.56
CA LEU A 8 -24.57 -17.95 19.16
C LEU A 8 -23.10 -17.54 18.96
N ALA A 9 -22.18 -18.06 19.78
CA ALA A 9 -20.74 -17.87 19.57
C ALA A 9 -20.24 -18.57 18.30
N VAL A 10 -20.80 -19.74 17.96
CA VAL A 10 -20.48 -20.47 16.71
C VAL A 10 -21.09 -19.79 15.49
N LEU A 11 -22.21 -19.08 15.62
CA LEU A 11 -22.78 -18.24 14.55
C LEU A 11 -22.09 -16.87 14.40
N SER A 12 -21.24 -16.49 15.37
CA SER A 12 -20.38 -15.29 15.26
C SER A 12 -19.02 -15.57 14.63
N PHE A 13 -18.71 -16.81 14.24
CA PHE A 13 -17.59 -17.06 13.34
C PHE A 13 -17.90 -16.39 12.00
N GLY A 14 -17.07 -15.43 11.62
CA GLY A 14 -17.30 -14.53 10.49
C GLY A 14 -17.84 -15.26 9.27
N LYS A 15 -18.86 -14.69 8.62
CA LYS A 15 -19.38 -15.23 7.37
C LYS A 15 -18.18 -15.43 6.43
N ALA A 16 -17.95 -16.66 6.02
CA ALA A 16 -16.93 -16.94 5.01
C ALA A 16 -17.20 -16.02 3.81
N PRO A 17 -16.17 -15.40 3.22
CA PRO A 17 -16.34 -14.53 2.07
C PRO A 17 -17.06 -15.29 0.96
N VAL A 18 -17.99 -14.60 0.29
CA VAL A 18 -18.72 -15.18 -0.84
C VAL A 18 -17.80 -15.13 -2.06
N VAL A 19 -17.42 -16.29 -2.59
CA VAL A 19 -16.57 -16.38 -3.79
C VAL A 19 -17.44 -16.32 -5.05
N ILE A 20 -17.24 -15.32 -5.90
CA ILE A 20 -17.98 -15.07 -7.15
C ILE A 20 -17.04 -14.65 -8.29
N GLU A 21 -17.53 -14.60 -9.52
CA GLU A 21 -16.79 -13.99 -10.64
C GLU A 21 -16.93 -12.46 -10.58
N GLU A 22 -15.93 -11.72 -11.07
CA GLU A 22 -15.93 -10.24 -11.06
C GLU A 22 -17.21 -9.65 -11.68
N LYS A 23 -17.63 -10.18 -12.83
CA LYS A 23 -18.88 -9.77 -13.51
C LYS A 23 -20.16 -9.99 -12.70
N ASP A 24 -20.09 -10.88 -11.70
CA ASP A 24 -21.20 -11.26 -10.83
C ASP A 24 -21.16 -10.49 -9.49
N LEU A 25 -20.16 -9.61 -9.29
CA LEU A 25 -20.12 -8.69 -8.15
C LEU A 25 -21.43 -7.90 -8.10
N PRO A 26 -22.10 -7.85 -6.93
CA PRO A 26 -23.29 -7.03 -6.81
C PRO A 26 -22.91 -5.58 -7.06
N LYS A 27 -23.76 -4.87 -7.78
CA LYS A 27 -23.57 -3.43 -7.97
C LYS A 27 -23.69 -2.75 -6.61
N HIS A 28 -22.75 -1.85 -6.29
CA HIS A 28 -22.85 -0.99 -5.13
C HIS A 28 -24.26 -0.37 -5.05
N ASN A 29 -24.92 -0.49 -3.91
CA ASN A 29 -26.18 0.19 -3.67
C ASN A 29 -25.88 1.68 -3.48
N PRO A 30 -26.20 2.55 -4.46
CA PRO A 30 -25.88 3.97 -4.36
C PRO A 30 -26.62 4.64 -3.21
N ASP A 31 -27.60 4.00 -2.58
CA ASP A 31 -28.40 4.55 -1.48
C ASP A 31 -27.75 4.36 -0.09
N ILE A 32 -26.47 3.97 -0.05
CA ILE A 32 -25.71 3.76 1.18
C ILE A 32 -24.87 4.98 1.54
N VAL A 33 -25.00 5.42 2.79
CA VAL A 33 -24.07 6.37 3.41
C VAL A 33 -23.16 5.60 4.36
N ARG A 34 -21.85 5.79 4.22
CA ARG A 34 -20.81 5.26 5.11
C ARG A 34 -20.57 6.26 6.23
N ILE A 35 -20.62 5.86 7.49
CA ILE A 35 -20.35 6.74 8.63
C ILE A 35 -19.02 6.35 9.29
N ASN A 36 -18.10 7.30 9.37
CA ASN A 36 -16.77 7.07 9.97
C ASN A 36 -16.90 6.93 11.49
N LYS A 37 -16.12 6.02 12.08
CA LYS A 37 -15.89 5.95 13.53
C LYS A 37 -14.58 6.65 13.87
N TYR A 38 -14.44 7.08 15.12
CA TYR A 38 -13.27 7.85 15.56
C TYR A 38 -12.59 7.17 16.75
N ALA A 39 -11.27 7.07 16.69
CA ALA A 39 -10.45 6.52 17.75
C ALA A 39 -10.48 7.42 18.98
N SER A 40 -10.46 6.82 20.18
CA SER A 40 -10.23 7.58 21.40
C SER A 40 -8.77 8.00 21.53
N TYR A 41 -8.55 9.10 22.25
CA TYR A 41 -7.23 9.53 22.66
C TYR A 41 -7.24 9.99 24.11
N ASP A 42 -6.09 9.90 24.77
CA ASP A 42 -5.94 10.28 26.17
C ASP A 42 -5.88 11.81 26.37
N SER A 43 -5.82 12.26 27.62
CA SER A 43 -5.73 13.69 27.93
C SER A 43 -4.49 14.39 27.35
N ALA A 44 -3.43 13.62 27.06
CA ALA A 44 -2.18 14.10 26.46
C ALA A 44 -2.26 14.16 24.92
N GLY A 45 -3.38 13.74 24.30
CA GLY A 45 -3.54 13.71 22.86
C GLY A 45 -2.98 12.46 22.21
N GLN A 46 -2.65 11.41 22.96
CA GLN A 46 -2.18 10.14 22.40
C GLN A 46 -3.37 9.31 21.90
N LEU A 47 -3.42 9.01 20.59
CA LEU A 47 -4.36 8.04 20.04
C LEU A 47 -4.17 6.67 20.72
N ASN A 48 -5.27 6.12 21.26
CA ASN A 48 -5.27 4.84 21.97
C ASN A 48 -5.14 3.65 21.01
N THR A 49 -5.54 3.83 19.75
CA THR A 49 -5.56 2.78 18.74
C THR A 49 -5.07 3.35 17.43
N CYS A 50 -4.05 2.72 16.85
CA CYS A 50 -3.87 2.74 15.42
C CYS A 50 -4.36 1.40 14.92
N ALA A 51 -5.56 1.41 14.33
CA ALA A 51 -5.95 0.34 13.44
C ALA A 51 -4.87 0.30 12.36
N SER A 52 -4.30 -0.88 12.13
CA SER A 52 -3.50 -1.13 10.94
C SER A 52 -4.27 -0.60 9.74
N LEU A 53 -3.61 0.19 8.90
CA LEU A 53 -4.08 0.47 7.55
C LEU A 53 -4.53 -0.87 6.93
N ASP A 54 -5.82 -1.01 6.63
CA ASP A 54 -6.25 -2.11 5.77
C ASP A 54 -5.57 -1.88 4.40
N ARG A 55 -4.97 -2.94 3.87
CA ARG A 55 -3.86 -2.86 2.91
C ARG A 55 -4.27 -2.51 1.48
N ASP A 56 -5.56 -2.35 1.22
CA ASP A 56 -6.11 -2.38 -0.13
C ASP A 56 -6.47 -0.99 -0.73
N THR A 57 -6.44 0.10 0.04
CA THR A 57 -6.76 1.45 -0.46
C THR A 57 -5.51 2.30 -0.79
N LEU A 58 -4.82 1.88 -1.86
CA LEU A 58 -3.70 2.56 -2.50
C LEU A 58 -4.11 3.86 -3.25
N LEU A 59 -4.18 5.02 -2.57
CA LEU A 59 -4.13 6.32 -3.26
C LEU A 59 -3.39 7.40 -2.43
N TYR A 60 -2.07 7.43 -2.56
CA TYR A 60 -1.15 8.59 -2.47
C TYR A 60 -1.21 9.63 -1.31
N THR A 61 -1.90 9.42 -0.18
CA THR A 61 -1.82 10.38 0.93
C THR A 61 -1.67 9.75 2.31
N THR A 62 -0.49 10.02 2.89
CA THR A 62 -0.14 10.23 4.31
C THR A 62 -0.36 9.11 5.34
N ASP A 63 0.60 9.02 6.26
CA ASP A 63 0.72 8.18 7.46
C ASP A 63 -0.47 8.22 8.45
N VAL A 64 -1.68 7.90 8.01
CA VAL A 64 -2.86 7.97 8.88
C VAL A 64 -3.35 6.59 9.23
N CYS A 65 -3.74 6.41 10.49
CA CYS A 65 -4.47 5.25 10.95
C CYS A 65 -5.88 5.32 10.34
N TYR A 66 -6.08 4.81 9.11
CA TYR A 66 -7.40 4.71 8.51
C TYR A 66 -8.25 3.77 9.37
N ILE A 67 -9.33 4.31 9.94
CA ILE A 67 -10.34 3.52 10.63
C ILE A 67 -11.29 3.01 9.54
N GLU A 68 -10.81 2.10 8.69
CA GLU A 68 -11.61 1.49 7.60
C GLU A 68 -12.51 0.35 8.07
N GLU A 69 -12.81 0.28 9.35
CA GLU A 69 -13.97 -0.48 9.81
C GLU A 69 -15.25 0.37 9.60
N GLU A 70 -15.68 0.48 8.34
CA GLU A 70 -16.95 1.06 7.91
C GLU A 70 -18.13 0.26 8.51
N TYR A 71 -18.49 0.54 9.75
CA TYR A 71 -19.46 -0.28 10.48
C TYR A 71 -20.92 0.15 10.35
N GLY A 72 -21.17 1.30 9.71
CA GLY A 72 -22.51 1.85 9.56
C GLY A 72 -22.84 2.14 8.11
N THR A 73 -23.48 1.19 7.43
CA THR A 73 -24.24 1.46 6.22
C THR A 73 -25.70 1.65 6.60
N PHE A 74 -26.29 2.79 6.24
CA PHE A 74 -27.73 3.00 6.37
C PHE A 74 -28.32 3.14 4.97
N ASP A 75 -29.30 2.29 4.66
CA ASP A 75 -30.11 2.44 3.46
C ASP A 75 -31.07 3.63 3.63
N LEU A 76 -31.01 4.57 2.69
CA LEU A 76 -31.78 5.81 2.71
C LEU A 76 -33.25 5.64 2.28
N LYS A 77 -33.68 4.46 1.79
CA LYS A 77 -35.00 4.12 1.16
C LYS A 77 -36.27 4.35 1.97
N SER A 78 -36.22 4.99 3.14
CA SER A 78 -37.40 5.21 4.00
C SER A 78 -38.04 6.60 3.85
N VAL A 79 -37.55 7.45 2.94
CA VAL A 79 -37.91 8.87 2.92
C VAL A 79 -38.66 9.25 1.65
N ALA A 80 -39.95 9.61 1.76
CA ALA A 80 -40.73 10.09 0.62
C ALA A 80 -40.13 11.38 0.01
N ILE A 81 -39.69 11.32 -1.26
CA ILE A 81 -39.05 12.44 -1.96
C ILE A 81 -40.12 13.27 -2.69
N GLY A 82 -40.34 14.50 -2.24
CA GLY A 82 -41.24 15.45 -2.92
C GLY A 82 -40.63 16.03 -4.20
N ALA A 83 -41.42 16.75 -5.00
CA ALA A 83 -40.93 17.43 -6.21
C ALA A 83 -39.94 18.57 -5.90
N THR A 84 -40.06 19.16 -4.70
CA THR A 84 -39.19 20.23 -4.21
C THR A 84 -38.89 20.01 -2.73
N TYR A 85 -37.69 20.41 -2.31
CA TYR A 85 -37.29 20.42 -0.90
C TYR A 85 -36.10 21.35 -0.74
N GLN A 86 -35.99 22.00 0.43
CA GLN A 86 -34.84 22.81 0.78
C GLN A 86 -34.60 22.74 2.29
N SER A 87 -33.41 22.28 2.70
CA SER A 87 -33.02 22.10 4.10
C SER A 87 -32.72 23.44 4.81
N ILE A 88 -32.32 24.46 4.05
CA ILE A 88 -31.94 25.78 4.59
C ILE A 88 -32.66 26.88 3.81
N PRO A 89 -33.48 27.74 4.44
CA PRO A 89 -34.17 28.83 3.75
C PRO A 89 -33.20 29.81 3.07
N ASP A 90 -33.60 30.42 1.94
CA ASP A 90 -32.75 31.36 1.16
C ASP A 90 -32.15 32.48 2.02
N ALA A 91 -32.95 33.07 2.92
CA ALA A 91 -32.50 34.13 3.83
C ALA A 91 -31.42 33.69 4.83
N LYS A 92 -31.24 32.38 5.05
CA LYS A 92 -30.25 31.80 5.94
C LYS A 92 -28.95 31.43 5.23
N ILE A 93 -28.95 31.31 3.89
CA ILE A 93 -27.72 31.08 3.12
C ILE A 93 -26.71 32.20 3.38
N THR A 94 -27.16 33.46 3.37
CA THR A 94 -26.32 34.64 3.64
C THR A 94 -26.51 35.23 5.03
N GLY A 95 -27.61 34.89 5.72
CA GLY A 95 -27.95 35.47 7.02
C GLY A 95 -27.24 34.84 8.21
N LEU A 96 -26.75 33.59 8.10
CA LEU A 96 -25.93 32.94 9.12
C LEU A 96 -24.52 33.55 9.14
N LYS A 97 -23.81 33.48 10.27
CA LYS A 97 -22.43 33.98 10.41
C LYS A 97 -21.52 33.46 9.29
N ILE A 98 -21.56 32.16 9.02
CA ILE A 98 -20.78 31.52 7.95
C ILE A 98 -21.20 31.99 6.54
N GLY A 99 -22.45 32.42 6.40
CA GLY A 99 -23.07 32.90 5.16
C GLY A 99 -22.67 34.31 4.77
N GLN A 100 -22.17 35.10 5.74
CA GLN A 100 -21.69 36.46 5.52
C GLN A 100 -20.38 36.50 4.74
N GLY A 101 -19.71 35.35 4.61
CA GLY A 101 -18.48 35.21 3.86
C GLY A 101 -17.24 35.66 4.62
N TYR A 102 -16.13 35.75 3.90
CA TYR A 102 -14.85 36.21 4.44
C TYR A 102 -14.39 37.49 3.72
N THR A 103 -13.71 38.36 4.46
CA THR A 103 -13.00 39.49 3.85
C THR A 103 -11.75 38.99 3.13
N GLN A 104 -11.22 39.78 2.19
CA GLN A 104 -9.95 39.45 1.53
C GLN A 104 -8.81 39.27 2.54
N GLU A 105 -8.78 40.08 3.61
CA GLU A 105 -7.77 39.96 4.65
C GLU A 105 -7.88 38.63 5.41
N GLN A 106 -9.09 38.19 5.75
CA GLN A 106 -9.30 36.88 6.36
C GLN A 106 -8.89 35.74 5.42
N ARG A 107 -9.18 35.87 4.13
CA ARG A 107 -8.73 34.89 3.13
C ARG A 107 -7.20 34.85 3.03
N VAL A 108 -6.55 36.00 2.95
CA VAL A 108 -5.08 36.11 2.95
C VAL A 108 -4.50 35.49 4.24
N GLU A 109 -5.16 35.69 5.37
CA GLU A 109 -4.78 35.09 6.64
C GLU A 109 -4.88 33.56 6.63
N TYR A 110 -5.96 33.00 6.09
CA TYR A 110 -6.08 31.55 5.89
C TYR A 110 -5.04 31.01 4.91
N LEU A 111 -4.67 31.76 3.87
CA LEU A 111 -3.67 31.34 2.89
C LEU A 111 -2.25 31.23 3.48
N LYS A 112 -1.96 31.93 4.58
CA LYS A 112 -0.71 31.71 5.35
C LYS A 112 -0.66 30.33 6.02
N CYS A 113 -1.78 29.64 6.09
CA CYS A 113 -1.91 28.28 6.58
C CYS A 113 -2.67 27.44 5.56
N GLN A 114 -2.00 27.08 4.46
CA GLN A 114 -2.60 26.51 3.24
C GLN A 114 -3.64 25.41 3.51
N ARG A 115 -3.38 24.55 4.50
CA ARG A 115 -4.26 23.43 4.84
C ARG A 115 -5.52 23.82 5.61
N ILE A 116 -5.52 24.93 6.36
CA ILE A 116 -6.75 25.47 6.98
C ILE A 116 -7.73 25.96 5.92
N ASN A 117 -7.24 26.48 4.80
CA ASN A 117 -8.11 26.84 3.68
C ASN A 117 -8.88 25.63 3.11
N MET A 118 -8.37 24.39 3.26
CA MET A 118 -9.15 23.19 2.92
C MET A 118 -10.19 22.89 4.01
N LEU A 119 -9.85 23.13 5.28
CA LEU A 119 -10.75 22.90 6.43
C LEU A 119 -11.91 23.90 6.52
N SER A 120 -11.79 25.09 5.94
CA SER A 120 -12.88 26.08 5.89
C SER A 120 -14.11 25.54 5.16
N ILE A 121 -13.94 24.68 4.16
CA ILE A 121 -15.04 24.00 3.47
C ILE A 121 -15.81 23.08 4.44
N TYR A 122 -15.12 22.43 5.39
CA TYR A 122 -15.81 21.66 6.43
C TYR A 122 -16.43 22.57 7.49
N ALA A 123 -15.85 23.74 7.78
CA ALA A 123 -16.50 24.73 8.65
C ALA A 123 -17.85 25.18 8.07
N ASP A 124 -17.97 25.33 6.75
CA ASP A 124 -19.22 25.56 6.04
C ASP A 124 -20.21 24.42 6.23
N LEU A 125 -19.78 23.18 5.94
CA LEU A 125 -20.60 21.99 6.12
C LEU A 125 -21.14 21.90 7.55
N ILE A 126 -20.27 22.12 8.54
CA ILE A 126 -20.57 22.12 9.97
C ILE A 126 -21.60 23.19 10.32
N SER A 127 -21.36 24.43 9.91
CA SER A 127 -22.21 25.57 10.27
C SER A 127 -23.63 25.42 9.72
N TYR A 128 -23.75 25.03 8.45
CA TYR A 128 -25.05 24.83 7.81
C TYR A 128 -25.76 23.57 8.33
N SER A 129 -25.02 22.49 8.61
CA SER A 129 -25.58 21.30 9.29
C SER A 129 -26.06 21.66 10.69
N ALA A 130 -25.34 22.54 11.39
CA ALA A 130 -25.70 22.96 12.73
C ALA A 130 -27.03 23.69 12.76
N TYR A 131 -27.26 24.59 11.80
CA TYR A 131 -28.55 25.26 11.61
C TYR A 131 -29.67 24.28 11.22
N PHE A 132 -29.37 23.30 10.35
CA PHE A 132 -30.36 22.29 9.96
C PHE A 132 -30.80 21.44 11.17
N ILE A 133 -29.85 20.96 11.95
CA ILE A 133 -30.11 20.12 13.14
C ILE A 133 -30.78 20.94 14.24
N ASN A 134 -30.40 22.20 14.39
CA ASN A 134 -31.00 23.14 15.33
C ASN A 134 -31.21 24.50 14.64
N ASN A 135 -32.46 24.79 14.28
CA ASN A 135 -32.89 25.98 13.53
C ASN A 135 -32.65 27.35 14.22
N THR A 136 -32.00 27.35 15.39
CA THR A 136 -31.55 28.55 16.10
C THR A 136 -30.04 28.64 16.25
N LEU A 137 -29.30 27.57 15.96
CA LEU A 137 -27.86 27.49 16.14
C LEU A 137 -27.15 28.15 14.95
N ASP A 138 -26.62 29.34 15.19
CA ASP A 138 -25.82 30.12 14.26
C ASP A 138 -24.36 30.17 14.76
N ILE A 139 -23.56 29.25 14.23
CA ILE A 139 -22.17 29.04 14.60
C ILE A 139 -21.24 29.34 13.43
N ASN A 140 -20.10 29.95 13.72
CA ASN A 140 -18.93 29.96 12.85
C ASN A 140 -17.82 29.18 13.58
N PRO A 141 -17.50 27.93 13.20
CA PRO A 141 -16.56 27.07 13.92
C PRO A 141 -15.17 27.69 14.03
N SER A 142 -14.57 27.59 15.22
CA SER A 142 -13.17 27.91 15.46
C SER A 142 -12.28 26.77 14.95
N LEU A 143 -11.66 26.95 13.78
CA LEU A 143 -10.69 26.02 13.21
C LEU A 143 -9.43 25.97 14.06
N THR A 144 -8.97 27.10 14.61
CA THR A 144 -7.90 27.13 15.63
C THR A 144 -8.19 26.16 16.76
N TYR A 145 -9.38 26.21 17.38
CA TYR A 145 -9.73 25.29 18.48
C TYR A 145 -9.74 23.84 18.02
N THR A 146 -10.40 23.56 16.89
CA THR A 146 -10.58 22.19 16.40
C THR A 146 -9.24 21.52 16.11
N VAL A 147 -8.33 22.20 15.41
CA VAL A 147 -6.98 21.72 15.12
C VAL A 147 -6.14 21.62 16.39
N SER A 148 -6.19 22.64 17.24
CA SER A 148 -5.37 22.68 18.46
C SER A 148 -5.74 21.59 19.46
N ASN A 149 -7.01 21.17 19.52
CA ASN A 149 -7.48 20.19 20.49
C ASN A 149 -7.59 18.76 19.92
N GLY A 150 -7.22 18.55 18.66
CA GLY A 150 -7.10 17.22 18.07
C GLY A 150 -5.95 16.39 18.66
N PRO A 151 -5.80 15.13 18.22
CA PRO A 151 -4.70 14.26 18.61
C PRO A 151 -3.33 14.91 18.40
N LYS A 152 -2.37 14.55 19.25
CA LYS A 152 -0.99 15.07 19.23
C LYS A 152 0.03 13.98 18.96
N TYR A 153 -0.29 12.75 19.35
CA TYR A 153 0.62 11.65 19.22
C TYR A 153 -0.11 10.44 18.67
N GLN A 154 0.60 9.68 17.86
CA GLN A 154 0.14 8.40 17.36
C GLN A 154 1.19 7.32 17.59
N TRP A 155 0.73 6.08 17.74
CA TRP A 155 1.60 4.93 17.74
C TRP A 155 1.85 4.52 16.29
N ILE A 156 3.10 4.59 15.85
CA ILE A 156 3.46 4.05 14.54
C ILE A 156 3.75 2.56 14.72
N LYS A 157 2.95 1.74 14.05
CA LYS A 157 3.13 0.28 13.96
C LYS A 157 3.77 -0.15 12.63
N TYR A 158 3.70 0.68 11.58
CA TYR A 158 4.08 0.27 10.22
C TYR A 158 4.31 1.48 9.30
N GLN A 159 5.36 1.46 8.46
CA GLN A 159 5.42 2.34 7.30
C GLN A 159 6.32 1.83 6.17
N TRP A 160 5.84 2.01 4.93
CA TRP A 160 6.49 1.71 3.67
C TRP A 160 7.94 2.23 3.58
N ILE A 161 8.84 1.34 3.19
CA ILE A 161 10.13 1.59 2.51
C ILE A 161 11.26 2.25 3.32
N GLU A 162 11.05 2.85 4.51
CA GLU A 162 12.20 3.35 5.31
C GLU A 162 12.19 3.01 6.81
N GLU A 163 11.07 2.58 7.40
CA GLU A 163 11.00 2.39 8.86
C GLU A 163 10.07 1.23 9.29
N GLU A 164 10.04 0.12 8.55
CA GLU A 164 9.75 -1.17 9.19
C GLU A 164 10.92 -1.50 10.11
N LYS A 165 10.64 -1.62 11.40
CA LYS A 165 11.60 -2.19 12.35
C LYS A 165 10.97 -3.44 12.93
N GLU A 166 10.65 -4.43 12.08
CA GLU A 166 10.84 -5.81 12.52
C GLU A 166 12.35 -6.02 12.54
N VAL A 167 12.99 -5.63 13.66
CA VAL A 167 14.42 -5.85 13.82
C VAL A 167 14.56 -7.22 14.43
N ASP A 168 15.16 -8.14 13.68
CA ASP A 168 15.44 -9.51 14.11
C ASP A 168 14.17 -10.29 14.51
N GLY A 169 13.05 -10.09 13.80
CA GLY A 169 11.78 -10.81 14.06
C GLY A 169 10.92 -10.23 15.20
N GLN A 170 11.35 -9.12 15.81
CA GLN A 170 10.64 -8.45 16.89
C GLN A 170 9.96 -7.18 16.38
N LEU A 171 8.65 -7.06 16.59
CA LEU A 171 7.89 -5.86 16.26
C LEU A 171 8.03 -4.81 17.36
N TYR A 172 8.34 -3.58 16.95
CA TYR A 172 8.40 -2.41 17.81
C TYR A 172 7.31 -1.41 17.42
N LYS A 173 6.79 -0.68 18.40
CA LYS A 173 5.98 0.51 18.16
C LYS A 173 6.60 1.68 18.92
N TYR A 174 6.55 2.86 18.32
CA TYR A 174 7.06 4.08 18.96
C TYR A 174 6.02 5.20 18.87
N LYS A 175 6.13 6.12 19.83
CA LYS A 175 5.27 7.29 19.91
C LYS A 175 5.80 8.36 18.97
N LYS A 176 5.05 8.68 17.90
CA LYS A 176 5.36 9.75 16.95
C LYS A 176 4.50 10.97 17.25
N LEU A 177 5.12 12.14 17.27
CA LEU A 177 4.40 13.41 17.25
C LEU A 177 3.70 13.54 15.90
N ILE A 178 2.38 13.76 15.92
CA ILE A 178 1.60 14.04 14.72
C ILE A 178 2.03 15.41 14.22
N ASP A 179 2.42 15.48 12.95
CA ASP A 179 2.95 16.68 12.31
C ASP A 179 1.82 17.52 11.64
N ASP A 180 0.70 17.65 12.36
CA ASP A 180 -0.51 18.37 11.95
C ASP A 180 -0.26 19.88 12.03
N ASN A 181 0.14 20.45 10.89
CA ASN A 181 0.60 21.82 10.79
C ASN A 181 0.11 22.49 9.50
N CYS A 182 0.38 23.79 9.36
CA CYS A 182 -0.10 24.58 8.24
C CYS A 182 0.38 24.11 6.86
N TRP A 183 1.48 23.36 6.81
CA TRP A 183 2.12 22.87 5.60
C TRP A 183 1.76 21.42 5.29
N ASN A 184 2.12 20.49 6.18
CA ASN A 184 1.96 19.06 5.93
C ASN A 184 0.50 18.69 5.66
N GLY A 185 -0.41 19.30 6.41
CA GLY A 185 -1.79 18.85 6.46
C GLY A 185 -2.33 18.99 7.85
N PHE A 186 -3.65 19.03 7.93
CA PHE A 186 -4.33 18.41 9.05
C PHE A 186 -4.91 17.15 8.48
N GLU A 187 -4.52 16.01 9.03
CA GLU A 187 -5.16 14.77 8.63
C GLU A 187 -6.66 14.90 8.91
N LEU A 188 -7.47 14.62 7.88
CA LEU A 188 -8.92 14.78 7.94
C LEU A 188 -9.50 14.00 9.13
N ASP A 189 -8.95 12.82 9.40
CA ASP A 189 -9.36 11.99 10.52
C ASP A 189 -9.01 12.62 11.86
N ASN A 190 -7.88 13.30 12.01
CA ASN A 190 -7.54 14.01 13.25
C ASN A 190 -8.46 15.21 13.49
N PHE A 191 -8.78 15.95 12.42
CA PHE A 191 -9.75 17.04 12.47
C PHE A 191 -11.13 16.54 12.94
N TRP A 192 -11.65 15.50 12.31
CA TRP A 192 -12.95 14.94 12.68
C TRP A 192 -12.95 14.19 14.01
N THR A 193 -11.83 13.55 14.39
CA THR A 193 -11.62 12.97 15.72
C THR A 193 -11.71 14.07 16.80
N SER A 194 -11.12 15.24 16.55
CA SER A 194 -11.26 16.40 17.43
C SER A 194 -12.72 16.83 17.57
N ILE A 195 -13.47 16.92 16.46
CA ILE A 195 -14.91 17.26 16.49
C ILE A 195 -15.70 16.22 17.28
N TYR A 196 -15.46 14.93 17.05
CA TYR A 196 -16.16 13.86 17.73
C TYR A 196 -15.97 13.94 19.26
N TRP A 197 -14.74 14.15 19.73
CA TRP A 197 -14.42 14.13 21.16
C TRP A 197 -14.58 15.47 21.88
N ASN A 198 -14.20 16.58 21.24
CA ASN A 198 -14.22 17.92 21.82
C ASN A 198 -15.44 18.75 21.38
N GLY A 199 -16.10 18.37 20.29
CA GLY A 199 -17.14 19.17 19.65
C GLY A 199 -16.60 20.40 18.95
N ILE A 200 -17.51 21.28 18.56
CA ILE A 200 -17.22 22.56 17.90
C ILE A 200 -17.53 23.73 18.82
N ILE A 201 -16.74 24.79 18.69
CA ILE A 201 -16.87 26.04 19.43
C ILE A 201 -16.98 27.19 18.43
N ASP A 202 -17.81 28.18 18.74
CA ASP A 202 -17.99 29.37 17.91
C ASP A 202 -16.77 30.31 18.00
N GLN A 203 -16.40 30.95 16.89
CA GLN A 203 -15.29 31.91 16.82
C GLN A 203 -15.44 33.10 17.78
N SER A 204 -16.66 33.43 18.24
CA SER A 204 -16.83 34.47 19.27
C SER A 204 -16.23 34.07 20.62
N CYS A 205 -16.14 32.77 20.91
CA CYS A 205 -15.54 32.20 22.13
C CYS A 205 -14.03 32.00 21.97
N ILE A 206 -13.59 31.41 20.84
CA ILE A 206 -12.16 31.27 20.47
C ILE A 206 -11.98 31.85 19.06
N PRO A 207 -11.51 33.10 18.93
CA PRO A 207 -11.24 33.70 17.64
C PRO A 207 -10.23 32.89 16.82
N GLU A 208 -10.31 32.97 15.49
CA GLU A 208 -9.27 32.40 14.64
C GLU A 208 -7.95 33.12 14.88
N ASP A 209 -6.99 32.35 15.35
CA ASP A 209 -5.60 32.73 15.52
C ASP A 209 -4.75 31.55 15.06
N LEU A 210 -4.26 31.64 13.83
CA LEU A 210 -3.47 30.58 13.20
C LEU A 210 -1.99 30.71 13.53
N THR A 211 -1.56 31.79 14.20
CA THR A 211 -0.15 32.09 14.46
C THR A 211 0.52 31.08 15.38
N ASN A 212 -0.28 30.36 16.18
CA ASN A 212 0.20 29.31 17.09
C ASN A 212 0.24 27.92 16.46
N ILE A 213 -0.11 27.81 15.17
CA ILE A 213 -0.04 26.57 14.42
C ILE A 213 1.30 26.54 13.68
N PRO A 214 2.13 25.50 13.87
CA PRO A 214 3.42 25.42 13.18
C PRO A 214 3.26 25.58 11.66
N GLY A 215 4.22 26.24 11.02
CA GLY A 215 4.19 26.52 9.59
C GLY A 215 3.29 27.69 9.17
N TYR A 216 2.68 28.42 10.10
CA TYR A 216 1.96 29.65 9.76
C TYR A 216 2.89 30.68 9.12
N GLY A 217 2.53 31.14 7.92
CA GLY A 217 3.30 32.13 7.16
C GLY A 217 4.62 31.61 6.58
N TRP A 218 4.85 30.30 6.65
CA TRP A 218 6.06 29.65 6.16
C TRP A 218 6.20 29.77 4.63
N ASP A 219 7.42 30.06 4.17
CA ASP A 219 7.76 30.10 2.74
C ASP A 219 8.70 28.95 2.38
N TRP A 220 8.17 27.98 1.63
CA TRP A 220 8.88 26.77 1.20
C TRP A 220 10.18 27.01 0.43
N ARG A 221 10.40 28.23 -0.04
CA ARG A 221 11.60 28.60 -0.80
C ARG A 221 12.79 28.99 0.06
N VAL A 222 12.58 29.34 1.33
CA VAL A 222 13.62 29.96 2.16
C VAL A 222 13.69 29.41 3.58
N ASP A 223 12.65 28.75 4.06
CA ASP A 223 12.55 28.28 5.43
C ASP A 223 12.69 26.76 5.54
N GLU A 224 13.29 26.26 6.63
CA GLU A 224 13.27 24.83 6.96
C GLU A 224 11.84 24.34 7.15
N LYS A 225 11.56 23.10 6.73
CA LYS A 225 10.23 22.51 6.82
C LYS A 225 9.73 22.52 8.29
N PRO A 226 8.57 23.13 8.57
CA PRO A 226 8.04 23.19 9.93
C PRO A 226 7.63 21.79 10.38
N THR A 227 7.87 21.50 11.66
CA THR A 227 7.46 20.25 12.30
C THR A 227 6.66 20.51 13.58
N GLY A 228 5.85 19.53 13.97
CA GLY A 228 5.04 19.52 15.19
C GLY A 228 3.57 19.82 14.96
N SER A 229 2.82 19.92 16.05
CA SER A 229 1.38 20.23 16.03
C SER A 229 1.05 21.43 16.93
N ALA A 230 -0.09 22.06 16.66
CA ALA A 230 -0.56 23.20 17.44
C ALA A 230 -0.71 22.85 18.94
N THR A 231 -0.39 23.81 19.82
CA THR A 231 -0.53 23.64 21.27
C THR A 231 -2.00 23.53 21.65
N LYS A 232 -2.34 22.55 22.51
CA LYS A 232 -3.71 22.38 22.99
C LYS A 232 -4.22 23.63 23.72
N LEU A 233 -5.41 24.09 23.33
CA LEU A 233 -6.06 25.22 23.99
C LEU A 233 -6.85 24.77 25.23
N PRO A 234 -6.94 25.62 26.27
CA PRO A 234 -7.66 25.30 27.50
C PRO A 234 -9.17 25.18 27.26
N ASP A 235 -9.86 24.41 28.11
CA ASP A 235 -11.28 24.14 27.94
C ASP A 235 -12.25 25.27 28.39
N GLN A 236 -11.96 26.50 27.98
CA GLN A 236 -12.71 27.71 28.35
C GLN A 236 -12.65 28.80 27.27
N CYS A 237 -13.69 29.65 27.18
CA CYS A 237 -13.69 30.78 26.26
C CYS A 237 -12.63 31.83 26.64
N THR A 238 -11.81 32.26 25.68
CA THR A 238 -10.67 33.16 25.94
C THR A 238 -11.08 34.53 26.46
N LYS A 239 -12.27 35.01 26.08
CA LYS A 239 -12.76 36.35 26.45
C LYS A 239 -13.51 36.41 27.78
N THR A 240 -14.19 35.33 28.16
CA THR A 240 -15.12 35.33 29.30
C THR A 240 -14.69 34.43 30.45
N GLY A 241 -13.77 33.48 30.20
CA GLY A 241 -13.39 32.43 31.16
C GLY A 241 -14.52 31.44 31.47
N VAL A 242 -15.64 31.51 30.75
CA VAL A 242 -16.77 30.59 30.91
C VAL A 242 -16.40 29.24 30.31
N GLN A 243 -16.77 28.16 31.00
CA GLN A 243 -16.60 26.79 30.53
C GLN A 243 -17.31 26.58 29.18
N PHE A 244 -16.71 25.76 28.32
CA PHE A 244 -17.28 25.47 27.02
C PHE A 244 -18.67 24.84 27.09
N ASP A 245 -19.47 25.14 26.06
CA ASP A 245 -20.67 24.40 25.69
C ASP A 245 -20.48 23.88 24.26
N PRO A 246 -19.59 22.89 24.07
CA PRO A 246 -19.24 22.41 22.74
C PRO A 246 -20.46 21.77 22.08
N LYS A 247 -20.68 22.09 20.82
CA LYS A 247 -21.76 21.51 20.01
C LYS A 247 -21.24 20.31 19.23
N PHE A 248 -22.13 19.41 18.82
CA PHE A 248 -21.77 18.27 17.95
C PHE A 248 -20.71 17.30 18.49
N LYS A 249 -20.50 17.24 19.81
CA LYS A 249 -19.78 16.12 20.41
C LYS A 249 -20.52 14.81 20.09
N GLY A 250 -19.81 13.78 19.65
CA GLY A 250 -20.41 12.52 19.18
C GLY A 250 -20.86 12.53 17.71
N TYR A 251 -20.62 13.61 16.96
CA TYR A 251 -20.85 13.65 15.52
C TYR A 251 -19.53 13.50 14.76
N GLY A 252 -19.63 13.09 13.50
CA GLY A 252 -18.51 13.12 12.58
C GLY A 252 -18.96 13.12 11.12
N MET A 253 -18.02 12.74 10.25
CA MET A 253 -18.21 12.73 8.82
C MET A 253 -18.89 11.44 8.36
N GLY A 254 -19.94 11.59 7.57
CA GLY A 254 -20.47 10.54 6.72
C GLY A 254 -20.03 10.78 5.28
N THR A 255 -19.72 9.70 4.56
CA THR A 255 -19.28 9.72 3.17
C THR A 255 -20.32 9.00 2.30
N ILE A 256 -20.66 9.62 1.17
CA ILE A 256 -21.45 9.03 0.10
C ILE A 256 -20.49 8.81 -1.07
N ILE A 257 -20.33 7.55 -1.46
CA ILE A 257 -19.49 7.15 -2.59
C ILE A 257 -20.41 6.66 -3.68
N ASP A 258 -20.18 7.11 -4.91
CA ASP A 258 -20.99 6.76 -6.10
C ASP A 258 -22.51 6.91 -5.92
N GLY A 259 -22.93 7.89 -5.11
CA GLY A 259 -24.33 8.20 -4.89
C GLY A 259 -24.98 8.81 -6.14
N ASN A 260 -26.26 8.55 -6.38
CA ASN A 260 -26.99 9.19 -7.48
C ASN A 260 -27.85 10.37 -6.97
N ALA A 261 -28.53 11.10 -7.87
CA ALA A 261 -29.40 12.22 -7.48
C ALA A 261 -30.47 11.85 -6.43
N THR A 262 -31.00 10.63 -6.44
CA THR A 262 -31.95 10.14 -5.43
C THR A 262 -31.28 10.00 -4.08
N THR A 263 -30.12 9.32 -4.01
CA THR A 263 -29.30 9.19 -2.79
C THR A 263 -29.06 10.55 -2.16
N LEU A 264 -28.62 11.52 -2.97
CA LEU A 264 -28.28 12.85 -2.48
C LEU A 264 -29.51 13.55 -1.90
N LYS A 265 -30.68 13.44 -2.54
CA LYS A 265 -31.94 14.01 -2.03
C LYS A 265 -32.34 13.39 -0.70
N GLU A 266 -32.19 12.08 -0.55
CA GLU A 266 -32.48 11.40 0.71
C GLU A 266 -31.50 11.80 1.82
N ALA A 267 -30.20 11.91 1.49
CA ALA A 267 -29.17 12.41 2.40
C ALA A 267 -29.43 13.86 2.82
N ILE A 268 -29.79 14.75 1.88
CA ILE A 268 -30.18 16.14 2.16
C ILE A 268 -31.39 16.20 3.10
N LYS A 269 -32.36 15.30 2.92
CA LYS A 269 -33.55 15.28 3.77
C LYS A 269 -33.27 14.72 5.17
N LYS A 270 -32.37 13.74 5.30
CA LYS A 270 -32.02 13.09 6.56
C LYS A 270 -30.98 13.86 7.37
N TYR A 271 -29.92 14.34 6.72
CA TYR A 271 -28.74 14.95 7.34
C TYR A 271 -28.59 16.45 7.03
N GLY A 272 -29.39 16.98 6.10
CA GLY A 272 -29.48 18.42 5.85
C GLY A 272 -28.70 18.88 4.64
N ILE A 273 -27.48 19.35 4.87
CA ILE A 273 -26.59 19.82 3.80
C ILE A 273 -25.63 18.70 3.43
N VAL A 274 -25.32 18.60 2.14
CA VAL A 274 -24.34 17.65 1.63
C VAL A 274 -23.28 18.42 0.86
N GLN A 275 -22.02 18.24 1.23
CA GLN A 275 -20.90 18.74 0.44
C GLN A 275 -20.59 17.73 -0.66
N VAL A 276 -20.80 18.10 -1.92
CA VAL A 276 -20.42 17.27 -3.07
C VAL A 276 -19.02 17.67 -3.50
N ARG A 277 -18.01 16.81 -3.29
CA ARG A 277 -16.61 17.09 -3.67
C ARG A 277 -16.37 16.84 -5.15
N TYR A 278 -16.82 15.69 -5.64
CA TYR A 278 -16.68 15.27 -7.03
C TYR A 278 -18.00 14.72 -7.55
N ALA A 279 -18.38 15.17 -8.74
CA ALA A 279 -19.53 14.66 -9.44
C ALA A 279 -19.22 14.47 -10.93
N TYR A 280 -19.90 13.52 -11.55
CA TYR A 280 -19.80 13.20 -12.96
C TYR A 280 -21.19 13.11 -13.58
N TYR A 281 -21.32 13.62 -14.80
CA TYR A 281 -22.54 13.40 -15.56
C TYR A 281 -22.48 12.04 -16.20
N VAL A 282 -23.58 11.31 -16.10
CA VAL A 282 -23.65 9.95 -16.60
C VAL A 282 -24.85 9.75 -17.51
N LYS A 283 -24.67 8.85 -18.46
CA LYS A 283 -25.72 8.33 -19.32
C LYS A 283 -25.97 6.88 -18.97
N LYS A 284 -27.23 6.45 -18.97
CA LYS A 284 -27.56 5.06 -18.70
C LYS A 284 -26.91 4.17 -19.77
N ASP A 285 -26.13 3.19 -19.31
CA ASP A 285 -25.46 2.22 -20.16
C ASP A 285 -25.48 0.85 -19.49
N ASN A 286 -26.34 -0.04 -19.98
CA ASN A 286 -26.54 -1.36 -19.38
C ASN A 286 -25.32 -2.28 -19.59
N THR A 287 -24.33 -1.90 -20.41
CA THR A 287 -23.09 -2.69 -20.56
C THR A 287 -22.07 -2.38 -19.47
N GLN A 288 -22.21 -1.28 -18.74
CA GLN A 288 -21.32 -0.91 -17.63
C GLN A 288 -21.72 -1.65 -16.35
N LEU A 289 -20.73 -1.99 -15.52
CA LEU A 289 -20.97 -2.69 -14.25
C LEU A 289 -21.92 -1.90 -13.34
N ASN A 290 -21.74 -0.58 -13.22
CA ASN A 290 -22.65 0.30 -12.46
C ASN A 290 -23.94 0.67 -13.22
N GLY A 291 -24.08 0.32 -14.51
CA GLY A 291 -25.22 0.66 -15.36
C GLY A 291 -25.17 2.07 -15.97
N PHE A 292 -24.03 2.76 -15.86
CA PHE A 292 -23.87 4.15 -16.25
C PHE A 292 -22.51 4.39 -16.91
N LYS A 293 -22.51 5.05 -18.07
CA LYS A 293 -21.29 5.54 -18.73
C LYS A 293 -21.07 6.99 -18.35
N GLN A 294 -19.88 7.31 -17.86
CA GLN A 294 -19.45 8.70 -17.66
C GLN A 294 -19.35 9.40 -19.02
N ILE A 295 -20.01 10.55 -19.14
CA ILE A 295 -20.02 11.33 -20.39
C ILE A 295 -19.34 12.70 -20.27
N GLY A 296 -19.01 13.11 -19.04
CA GLY A 296 -18.31 14.37 -18.81
C GLY A 296 -17.97 14.59 -17.34
N TYR A 297 -16.90 15.36 -17.11
CA TYR A 297 -16.53 15.87 -15.80
C TYR A 297 -17.46 17.02 -15.41
N SER A 298 -18.14 16.91 -14.27
CA SER A 298 -19.28 17.78 -14.00
C SER A 298 -18.93 19.04 -13.24
N THR A 299 -18.32 18.97 -12.06
CA THR A 299 -18.17 20.13 -11.18
C THR A 299 -17.18 19.79 -10.06
N ARG A 300 -16.44 20.80 -9.56
CA ARG A 300 -15.59 20.67 -8.36
C ARG A 300 -16.28 21.37 -7.19
N SER A 301 -16.46 20.66 -6.07
CA SER A 301 -16.89 21.14 -4.75
C SER A 301 -18.07 22.13 -4.71
N PHE A 302 -19.26 21.66 -4.37
CA PHE A 302 -20.41 22.53 -4.05
C PHE A 302 -21.23 21.97 -2.89
N PHE A 303 -22.01 22.81 -2.23
CA PHE A 303 -22.96 22.34 -1.22
C PHE A 303 -24.35 22.21 -1.80
N ALA A 304 -24.96 21.04 -1.67
CA ALA A 304 -26.35 20.81 -2.01
C ALA A 304 -27.22 20.91 -0.75
N ILE A 305 -28.26 21.74 -0.82
CA ILE A 305 -29.20 21.99 0.28
C ILE A 305 -30.64 21.66 -0.09
N GLY A 306 -30.89 21.18 -1.30
CA GLY A 306 -32.26 20.92 -1.75
C GLY A 306 -32.34 20.58 -3.22
N TRP A 307 -33.56 20.57 -3.74
CA TRP A 307 -33.85 20.41 -5.15
C TRP A 307 -35.15 21.10 -5.54
N GLU A 308 -35.23 21.49 -6.80
CA GLU A 308 -36.41 22.04 -7.45
C GLU A 308 -36.51 21.46 -8.87
N GLY A 309 -37.45 20.53 -9.07
CA GLY A 309 -37.55 19.78 -10.32
C GLY A 309 -36.26 18.99 -10.60
N ASP A 310 -35.68 19.18 -11.79
CA ASP A 310 -34.43 18.52 -12.24
C ASP A 310 -33.13 19.28 -11.83
N ASN A 311 -33.23 20.24 -10.90
CA ASN A 311 -32.10 20.99 -10.39
C ASN A 311 -31.87 20.72 -8.91
N LEU A 312 -30.61 20.56 -8.51
CA LEU A 312 -30.19 20.70 -7.12
C LEU A 312 -30.15 22.19 -6.77
N ILE A 313 -30.60 22.53 -5.57
CA ILE A 313 -30.39 23.85 -4.99
C ILE A 313 -29.05 23.82 -4.29
N THR A 314 -28.14 24.72 -4.70
CA THR A 314 -26.77 24.75 -4.20
C THR A 314 -26.46 26.05 -3.44
N ILE A 315 -25.37 26.03 -2.67
CA ILE A 315 -24.71 27.23 -2.18
C ILE A 315 -23.49 27.47 -3.08
N GLU A 316 -23.49 28.61 -3.77
CA GLU A 316 -22.39 29.06 -4.63
C GLU A 316 -21.58 30.13 -3.90
N GLU A 317 -20.26 30.03 -4.01
CA GLU A 317 -19.35 31.11 -3.64
C GLU A 317 -19.07 32.01 -4.84
N TYR A 318 -19.03 33.31 -4.62
CA TYR A 318 -18.66 34.29 -5.63
C TYR A 318 -17.89 35.45 -4.99
N GLU A 319 -16.98 36.05 -5.74
CA GLU A 319 -16.24 37.22 -5.29
C GLU A 319 -17.03 38.51 -5.59
N ASP A 320 -17.17 39.39 -4.59
CA ASP A 320 -17.85 40.67 -4.69
C ASP A 320 -17.08 41.73 -3.88
N ASN A 321 -16.42 42.66 -4.57
CA ASN A 321 -15.61 43.72 -3.98
C ASN A 321 -14.53 43.21 -2.99
N GLY A 322 -13.88 42.10 -3.32
CA GLY A 322 -12.87 41.46 -2.46
C GLY A 322 -13.45 40.65 -1.30
N TYR A 323 -14.77 40.44 -1.24
CA TYR A 323 -15.40 39.52 -0.30
C TYR A 323 -15.78 38.24 -1.02
N ILE A 324 -15.50 37.08 -0.42
CA ILE A 324 -16.09 35.81 -0.87
C ILE A 324 -17.47 35.72 -0.25
N ARG A 325 -18.51 35.88 -1.07
CA ARG A 325 -19.91 35.86 -0.66
C ARG A 325 -20.57 34.57 -1.10
N LYS A 326 -21.68 34.24 -0.44
CA LYS A 326 -22.49 33.07 -0.76
C LYS A 326 -23.82 33.47 -1.36
N ARG A 327 -24.34 32.65 -2.27
CA ARG A 327 -25.68 32.82 -2.84
C ARG A 327 -26.32 31.47 -3.12
N LYS A 328 -27.63 31.50 -3.34
CA LYS A 328 -28.35 30.36 -3.89
C LYS A 328 -27.93 30.14 -5.34
N GLY A 329 -27.50 28.93 -5.64
CA GLY A 329 -27.21 28.43 -6.97
C GLY A 329 -28.19 27.33 -7.39
N GLN A 330 -28.03 26.88 -8.64
CA GLN A 330 -28.74 25.72 -9.17
C GLN A 330 -27.79 24.86 -9.99
N GLN A 331 -27.84 23.54 -9.76
CA GLN A 331 -27.05 22.56 -10.49
C GLN A 331 -27.98 21.53 -11.15
N PRO A 332 -28.14 21.53 -12.49
CA PRO A 332 -28.96 20.53 -13.16
C PRO A 332 -28.33 19.14 -13.00
N TYR A 333 -29.17 18.13 -12.75
CA TYR A 333 -28.74 16.71 -12.74
C TYR A 333 -29.34 15.91 -13.90
N ARG A 334 -30.06 16.58 -14.81
CA ARG A 334 -30.45 16.09 -16.14
C ARG A 334 -30.31 17.20 -17.18
N GLY A 335 -29.89 16.86 -18.39
CA GLY A 335 -29.78 17.84 -19.48
C GLY A 335 -28.80 17.43 -20.57
N GLN A 336 -28.21 18.42 -21.23
CA GLN A 336 -27.20 18.25 -22.27
C GLN A 336 -25.91 18.99 -21.92
N ILE A 337 -24.77 18.35 -22.16
CA ILE A 337 -23.44 18.98 -22.11
C ILE A 337 -22.73 18.68 -23.42
N GLN A 338 -22.28 19.74 -24.09
CA GLN A 338 -21.61 19.65 -25.39
C GLN A 338 -22.42 18.84 -26.44
N GLY A 339 -23.76 18.90 -26.37
CA GLY A 339 -24.66 18.17 -27.26
C GLY A 339 -24.89 16.70 -26.90
N VAL A 340 -24.33 16.21 -25.78
CA VAL A 340 -24.57 14.85 -25.27
C VAL A 340 -25.55 14.91 -24.10
N ASP A 341 -26.66 14.17 -24.21
CA ASP A 341 -27.63 14.00 -23.13
C ASP A 341 -27.03 13.22 -21.96
N TYR A 342 -27.25 13.68 -20.72
CA TYR A 342 -27.08 12.91 -19.49
C TYR A 342 -28.41 12.66 -18.79
N ASP A 343 -28.52 11.46 -18.22
CA ASP A 343 -29.73 10.99 -17.53
C ASP A 343 -29.68 11.25 -16.02
N ASN A 344 -28.47 11.43 -15.49
CA ASN A 344 -28.21 11.60 -14.06
C ASN A 344 -26.86 12.29 -13.80
N ILE A 345 -26.64 12.62 -12.54
CA ILE A 345 -25.34 12.98 -11.98
C ILE A 345 -24.97 11.94 -10.91
N PHE A 346 -23.74 11.45 -10.94
CA PHE A 346 -23.17 10.56 -9.93
C PHE A 346 -22.20 11.35 -9.08
N PHE A 347 -22.28 11.16 -7.76
CA PHE A 347 -21.45 11.84 -6.78
C PHE A 347 -20.43 10.85 -6.26
N TYR A 348 -19.24 10.89 -6.86
CA TYR A 348 -18.13 9.99 -6.51
C TYR A 348 -17.71 10.15 -5.05
N ASN A 349 -17.72 11.38 -4.55
CA ASN A 349 -17.40 11.64 -3.15
C ASN A 349 -18.21 12.83 -2.64
N SER A 350 -19.06 12.57 -1.65
CA SER A 350 -19.81 13.61 -0.93
C SER A 350 -19.79 13.39 0.57
N TYR A 351 -19.88 14.48 1.33
CA TYR A 351 -19.79 14.44 2.79
C TYR A 351 -21.05 15.01 3.45
N VAL A 352 -21.44 14.36 4.55
CA VAL A 352 -22.52 14.78 5.44
C VAL A 352 -22.01 14.79 6.88
N ILE A 353 -22.76 15.44 7.78
CA ILE A 353 -22.51 15.35 9.22
C ILE A 353 -23.60 14.51 9.85
N ALA A 354 -23.18 13.48 10.59
CA ALA A 354 -24.09 12.54 11.24
C ALA A 354 -23.60 12.19 12.65
N PRO A 355 -24.52 11.80 13.56
CA PRO A 355 -24.13 11.12 14.79
C PRO A 355 -23.33 9.87 14.47
N THR A 356 -22.30 9.58 15.24
CA THR A 356 -21.44 8.41 15.07
C THR A 356 -21.09 7.79 16.42
N GLU A 357 -20.30 6.72 16.39
CA GLU A 357 -19.88 5.92 17.54
C GLU A 357 -18.37 5.96 17.72
N GLU A 358 -17.93 5.69 18.94
CA GLU A 358 -16.52 5.49 19.26
C GLU A 358 -16.04 4.19 18.62
N TYR A 359 -14.85 4.24 18.04
CA TYR A 359 -14.16 3.03 17.63
C TYR A 359 -13.55 2.34 18.85
N THR A 360 -14.16 1.26 19.32
CA THR A 360 -13.54 0.37 20.31
C THR A 360 -12.82 -0.76 19.58
N TYR A 361 -11.49 -0.64 19.47
CA TYR A 361 -10.67 -1.68 18.88
C TYR A 361 -10.86 -3.01 19.63
N LYS A 362 -11.26 -4.06 18.91
CA LYS A 362 -11.14 -5.42 19.43
C LYS A 362 -9.69 -5.82 19.21
N GLN A 363 -8.93 -5.90 20.29
CA GLN A 363 -7.59 -6.46 20.24
C GLN A 363 -7.68 -7.84 19.58
N ILE A 364 -7.10 -7.96 18.38
CA ILE A 364 -7.02 -9.26 17.70
C ILE A 364 -6.09 -10.11 18.56
N GLU A 365 -6.54 -11.27 19.02
CA GLU A 365 -5.77 -12.14 19.94
C GLU A 365 -4.43 -12.63 19.34
N ASP A 366 -4.23 -12.47 18.02
CA ASP A 366 -2.99 -12.78 17.29
C ASP A 366 -2.03 -11.58 17.14
N GLU A 367 -2.31 -10.41 17.72
CA GLU A 367 -1.32 -9.32 17.74
C GLU A 367 -0.09 -9.75 18.55
N ARG A 368 1.00 -10.10 17.85
CA ARG A 368 2.34 -10.16 18.45
C ARG A 368 2.53 -8.85 19.22
N ILE A 369 2.74 -8.94 20.53
CA ILE A 369 2.81 -7.77 21.42
C ILE A 369 4.00 -6.91 20.99
N ALA A 370 3.73 -5.81 20.27
CA ALA A 370 4.76 -4.88 19.85
C ALA A 370 5.35 -4.18 21.09
N GLN A 371 6.68 -4.17 21.19
CA GLN A 371 7.37 -3.52 22.30
C GLN A 371 7.38 -2.01 22.10
N GLU A 372 7.01 -1.26 23.14
CA GLU A 372 7.11 0.21 23.16
C GLU A 372 8.57 0.64 23.32
N ILE A 373 9.03 1.52 22.43
CA ILE A 373 10.38 2.06 22.45
C ILE A 373 10.40 3.51 21.93
N GLU A 374 11.40 4.29 22.31
CA GLU A 374 11.65 5.61 21.72
C GLU A 374 12.27 5.45 20.33
N LYS A 375 11.99 6.37 19.39
CA LYS A 375 12.38 6.24 17.98
C LYS A 375 13.89 6.06 17.82
N GLU A 376 14.66 6.83 18.57
CA GLU A 376 16.12 6.81 18.64
C GLU A 376 16.69 5.49 19.20
N ASN A 377 15.88 4.76 19.97
CA ASN A 377 16.28 3.52 20.64
C ASN A 377 15.86 2.27 19.85
N ILE A 378 15.07 2.41 18.77
CA ILE A 378 14.71 1.26 17.96
C ILE A 378 16.01 0.67 17.39
N PRO A 379 16.31 -0.62 17.61
CA PRO A 379 17.53 -1.25 17.12
C PRO A 379 17.77 -0.94 15.63
N LYS A 380 19.03 -0.77 15.23
CA LYS A 380 19.35 -0.66 13.80
C LYS A 380 19.12 -2.03 13.16
N HIS A 381 18.64 -2.05 11.92
CA HIS A 381 18.53 -3.30 11.17
C HIS A 381 19.87 -4.03 11.20
N ASN A 382 19.85 -5.31 11.57
CA ASN A 382 21.05 -6.12 11.50
C ASN A 382 21.33 -6.37 10.01
N PRO A 383 22.38 -5.78 9.41
CA PRO A 383 22.64 -5.87 7.97
C PRO A 383 22.90 -7.32 7.52
N ASP A 384 23.14 -8.23 8.47
CA ASP A 384 23.36 -9.65 8.23
C ASP A 384 22.05 -10.45 8.20
N ILE A 385 20.88 -9.83 8.33
CA ILE A 385 19.59 -10.51 8.14
C ILE A 385 19.05 -10.19 6.75
N VAL A 386 18.74 -11.24 5.99
CA VAL A 386 18.15 -11.12 4.65
C VAL A 386 16.73 -11.66 4.64
N GLN A 387 15.92 -11.13 3.73
CA GLN A 387 14.53 -11.49 3.54
C GLN A 387 14.43 -12.45 2.35
N ILE A 388 13.75 -13.59 2.50
CA ILE A 388 13.44 -14.49 1.39
C ILE A 388 11.94 -14.44 1.16
N LEU A 389 11.53 -14.19 -0.08
CA LEU A 389 10.13 -14.16 -0.45
C LEU A 389 9.57 -15.59 -0.41
N ILE A 390 8.59 -15.81 0.46
CA ILE A 390 7.77 -17.01 0.49
C ILE A 390 6.79 -16.89 -0.67
N VAL A 391 6.93 -17.77 -1.65
CA VAL A 391 6.07 -17.73 -2.82
C VAL A 391 4.73 -18.39 -2.51
N PRO A 392 3.60 -17.68 -2.70
CA PRO A 392 2.29 -18.26 -2.46
C PRO A 392 2.00 -19.39 -3.45
N LYS A 393 1.19 -20.34 -2.99
CA LYS A 393 0.77 -21.47 -3.81
C LYS A 393 -0.21 -21.02 -4.91
N ILE A 394 0.12 -21.36 -6.17
CA ILE A 394 -0.83 -21.24 -7.28
C ILE A 394 -1.80 -22.43 -7.22
N GLU A 395 -3.10 -22.16 -7.15
CA GLU A 395 -4.15 -23.17 -7.25
C GLU A 395 -5.08 -22.87 -8.44
N ASN A 396 -5.10 -23.75 -9.45
CA ASN A 396 -5.90 -23.57 -10.67
C ASN A 396 -5.67 -22.22 -11.39
N ASP A 397 -4.40 -21.84 -11.54
CA ASP A 397 -3.95 -20.56 -12.11
C ASP A 397 -4.43 -19.31 -11.32
N VAL A 398 -4.94 -19.50 -10.09
CA VAL A 398 -5.31 -18.44 -9.16
C VAL A 398 -4.23 -18.28 -8.11
N ILE A 399 -3.78 -17.05 -7.90
CA ILE A 399 -3.04 -16.63 -6.72
C ILE A 399 -4.00 -15.87 -5.79
N LYS A 400 -3.93 -16.07 -4.48
CA LYS A 400 -4.65 -15.19 -3.56
C LYS A 400 -3.99 -13.80 -3.67
N GLN A 401 -4.75 -12.70 -3.83
CA GLN A 401 -4.08 -11.40 -3.89
C GLN A 401 -3.30 -11.20 -2.59
N PHE A 402 -2.03 -10.90 -2.75
CA PHE A 402 -1.20 -10.36 -1.69
C PHE A 402 -0.74 -9.02 -2.22
N SER A 403 -0.83 -7.98 -1.40
CA SER A 403 -0.08 -6.78 -1.75
C SER A 403 1.40 -7.15 -1.75
N TYR A 404 2.20 -6.51 -2.60
CA TYR A 404 3.66 -6.67 -2.65
C TYR A 404 4.35 -6.47 -1.27
N TYR A 405 3.60 -5.97 -0.29
CA TYR A 405 4.01 -5.61 1.06
C TYR A 405 3.42 -6.55 2.14
N ASP A 406 2.92 -7.73 1.77
CA ASP A 406 2.44 -8.69 2.75
C ASP A 406 3.61 -9.36 3.49
N VAL A 407 4.00 -8.80 4.65
CA VAL A 407 5.09 -9.30 5.52
C VAL A 407 4.96 -10.77 5.92
N ASP A 408 3.77 -11.35 5.84
CA ASP A 408 3.57 -12.78 6.14
C ASP A 408 4.22 -13.70 5.08
N LEU A 409 4.65 -13.13 3.95
CA LEU A 409 5.38 -13.82 2.89
C LEU A 409 6.89 -13.57 2.92
N ILE A 410 7.45 -13.16 4.06
CA ILE A 410 8.90 -12.97 4.20
C ILE A 410 9.44 -13.92 5.26
N SER A 411 10.49 -14.65 4.89
CA SER A 411 11.27 -15.46 5.80
C SER A 411 12.63 -14.81 6.04
N TYR A 412 12.96 -14.54 7.31
CA TYR A 412 14.22 -13.90 7.70
C TYR A 412 15.33 -14.94 7.88
N VAL A 413 16.48 -14.70 7.25
CA VAL A 413 17.66 -15.57 7.37
C VAL A 413 18.87 -14.79 7.84
N ASP A 414 19.50 -15.26 8.90
CA ASP A 414 20.80 -14.75 9.36
C ASP A 414 21.93 -15.26 8.45
N LEU A 415 22.79 -14.34 7.99
CA LEU A 415 23.98 -14.61 7.18
C LEU A 415 25.20 -14.98 8.05
N LYS A 416 25.16 -14.69 9.35
CA LYS A 416 26.28 -14.92 10.28
C LYS A 416 26.78 -16.36 10.28
N GLY A 417 28.07 -16.48 10.52
CA GLY A 417 28.78 -17.77 10.59
C GLY A 417 29.33 -18.24 9.25
N THR A 418 29.21 -17.43 8.20
CA THR A 418 29.79 -17.69 6.88
C THR A 418 31.21 -17.15 6.84
N THR A 419 32.22 -18.03 6.91
CA THR A 419 33.62 -17.63 6.72
C THR A 419 33.94 -17.56 5.24
N PHE A 420 34.53 -16.46 4.77
CA PHE A 420 34.89 -16.26 3.38
C PHE A 420 36.36 -15.86 3.23
N THR A 421 36.93 -16.11 2.05
CA THR A 421 38.32 -15.83 1.69
C THR A 421 38.48 -14.40 1.14
N ASP A 422 39.73 -13.93 1.04
CA ASP A 422 40.04 -12.59 0.51
C ASP A 422 39.58 -12.42 -0.95
N THR A 423 39.57 -13.52 -1.71
CA THR A 423 39.04 -13.58 -3.06
C THR A 423 37.97 -14.67 -3.17
N TYR A 424 36.93 -14.42 -3.95
CA TYR A 424 35.88 -15.38 -4.23
C TYR A 424 35.26 -15.08 -5.59
N MET A 425 35.03 -16.11 -6.39
CA MET A 425 34.37 -15.96 -7.67
C MET A 425 33.43 -17.14 -7.88
N VAL A 426 32.15 -16.85 -8.07
CA VAL A 426 31.11 -17.87 -8.24
C VAL A 426 31.23 -18.51 -9.62
N ILE A 427 31.61 -17.74 -10.65
CA ILE A 427 31.80 -18.20 -12.04
C ILE A 427 33.13 -17.64 -12.58
N PRO A 428 34.04 -18.48 -13.09
CA PRO A 428 35.28 -18.01 -13.72
C PRO A 428 35.05 -17.00 -14.86
N GLU A 429 35.90 -15.99 -14.93
CA GLU A 429 35.83 -14.90 -15.93
C GLU A 429 35.82 -15.40 -17.38
N ASP A 430 36.66 -16.39 -17.69
CA ASP A 430 36.74 -17.00 -19.02
C ASP A 430 35.47 -17.76 -19.42
N ILE A 431 34.69 -18.20 -18.43
CA ILE A 431 33.42 -18.88 -18.65
C ILE A 431 32.30 -17.86 -18.86
N ILE A 432 32.25 -16.78 -18.08
CA ILE A 432 31.13 -15.82 -18.08
C ILE A 432 30.85 -15.27 -19.47
N THR A 433 31.90 -14.87 -20.18
CA THR A 433 31.79 -14.28 -21.53
C THR A 433 31.34 -15.29 -22.59
N THR A 434 31.39 -16.59 -22.27
CA THR A 434 30.95 -17.67 -23.17
C THR A 434 29.52 -18.15 -22.90
N LEU A 435 28.93 -17.77 -21.76
CA LEU A 435 27.56 -18.16 -21.43
C LEU A 435 26.55 -17.53 -22.40
N LYS A 436 25.45 -18.23 -22.67
CA LYS A 436 24.35 -17.74 -23.51
C LYS A 436 23.80 -16.41 -23.01
N VAL A 437 23.62 -16.27 -21.70
CA VAL A 437 23.14 -15.03 -21.04
C VAL A 437 24.06 -13.83 -21.26
N SER A 438 25.33 -14.07 -21.57
CA SER A 438 26.33 -13.03 -21.82
C SER A 438 26.53 -12.71 -23.30
N GLN A 439 25.82 -13.40 -24.21
CA GLN A 439 25.88 -13.07 -25.62
C GLN A 439 25.29 -11.68 -25.88
N PRO A 440 25.86 -10.88 -26.81
CA PRO A 440 25.35 -9.56 -27.12
C PRO A 440 23.89 -9.58 -27.56
N ILE A 441 23.14 -8.55 -27.17
CA ILE A 441 21.76 -8.33 -27.60
C ILE A 441 21.78 -7.20 -28.63
N ASN A 442 21.43 -7.50 -29.87
CA ASN A 442 21.41 -6.48 -30.92
C ASN A 442 20.19 -5.56 -30.80
N LYS A 443 20.26 -4.42 -31.49
CA LYS A 443 19.16 -3.43 -31.57
C LYS A 443 17.81 -4.03 -31.92
N GLN A 444 17.74 -4.95 -32.89
CA GLN A 444 16.46 -5.55 -33.26
C GLN A 444 15.83 -6.34 -32.10
N GLN A 445 16.63 -7.07 -31.32
CA GLN A 445 16.15 -7.79 -30.15
C GLN A 445 15.72 -6.83 -29.02
N LEU A 446 16.42 -5.71 -28.86
CA LEU A 446 16.06 -4.67 -27.90
C LEU A 446 14.77 -3.96 -28.28
N ASP A 447 14.65 -3.53 -29.54
CA ASP A 447 13.42 -2.92 -30.08
C ASP A 447 12.22 -3.87 -29.92
N GLU A 448 12.44 -5.18 -30.06
CA GLU A 448 11.40 -6.19 -29.86
C GLU A 448 11.00 -6.34 -28.39
N GLN A 449 11.95 -6.23 -27.45
CA GLN A 449 11.67 -6.21 -26.01
C GLN A 449 10.96 -4.92 -25.58
N ASP A 450 11.37 -3.77 -26.13
CA ASP A 450 10.86 -2.44 -25.78
C ASP A 450 9.40 -2.22 -26.23
N LYS A 451 8.88 -3.07 -27.11
CA LYS A 451 7.44 -3.13 -27.41
C LYS A 451 6.58 -3.54 -26.21
N CYS A 452 7.17 -4.07 -25.14
CA CYS A 452 6.51 -4.20 -23.85
C CYS A 452 7.49 -3.76 -22.75
N SER A 453 7.33 -2.54 -22.23
CA SER A 453 8.35 -1.92 -21.37
C SER A 453 8.67 -2.73 -20.11
N GLY A 454 7.71 -3.48 -19.56
CA GLY A 454 7.95 -4.37 -18.42
C GLY A 454 8.93 -5.51 -18.71
N ILE A 455 9.02 -5.98 -19.96
CA ILE A 455 9.93 -7.05 -20.38
C ILE A 455 11.39 -6.63 -20.29
N ARG A 456 11.68 -5.35 -20.55
CA ARG A 456 13.04 -4.81 -20.42
C ARG A 456 13.56 -4.93 -18.99
N ASP A 457 12.73 -4.61 -18.00
CA ASP A 457 13.11 -4.70 -16.60
C ASP A 457 13.27 -6.17 -16.19
N LEU A 458 12.31 -7.02 -16.55
CA LEU A 458 12.36 -8.48 -16.31
C LEU A 458 13.61 -9.16 -16.86
N ARG A 459 14.15 -8.67 -17.98
CA ARG A 459 15.40 -9.19 -18.55
C ARG A 459 16.53 -9.16 -17.52
N ASN A 460 16.65 -8.07 -16.76
CA ASN A 460 17.73 -7.93 -15.78
C ASN A 460 17.54 -8.92 -14.62
N TYR A 461 16.29 -9.11 -14.18
CA TYR A 461 15.95 -10.08 -13.15
C TYR A 461 16.04 -11.53 -13.59
N THR A 462 15.89 -11.84 -14.88
CA THR A 462 16.04 -13.22 -15.36
C THR A 462 17.49 -13.59 -15.63
N LYS A 463 18.37 -12.62 -15.92
CA LYS A 463 19.83 -12.87 -16.04
C LYS A 463 20.42 -13.48 -14.78
N ILE A 464 20.01 -13.02 -13.59
CA ILE A 464 20.48 -13.63 -12.33
C ILE A 464 20.07 -15.10 -12.22
N TYR A 465 18.89 -15.51 -12.71
CA TYR A 465 18.50 -16.92 -12.74
C TYR A 465 19.36 -17.73 -13.72
N ALA A 466 19.80 -17.16 -14.84
CA ALA A 466 20.69 -17.85 -15.78
C ALA A 466 22.06 -18.12 -15.15
N TYR A 467 22.67 -17.10 -14.54
CA TYR A 467 23.93 -17.27 -13.83
C TYR A 467 23.77 -18.22 -12.64
N LYS A 468 22.65 -18.12 -11.90
CA LYS A 468 22.34 -19.06 -10.82
C LYS A 468 22.22 -20.50 -11.33
N ALA A 469 21.55 -20.74 -12.45
CA ALA A 469 21.42 -22.08 -13.03
C ALA A 469 22.79 -22.67 -13.35
N TYR A 470 23.68 -21.87 -13.96
CA TYR A 470 25.06 -22.29 -14.20
C TYR A 470 25.78 -22.67 -12.89
N THR A 471 25.64 -21.88 -11.84
CA THR A 471 26.34 -22.15 -10.57
C THR A 471 25.81 -23.37 -9.83
N VAL A 472 24.51 -23.67 -9.95
CA VAL A 472 23.88 -24.80 -9.28
C VAL A 472 24.14 -26.13 -10.00
N ASP A 473 24.01 -26.17 -11.33
CA ASP A 473 24.10 -27.43 -12.08
C ASP A 473 24.82 -27.34 -13.43
N GLN A 474 25.58 -26.25 -13.67
CA GLN A 474 26.32 -25.97 -14.91
C GLN A 474 25.43 -25.87 -16.15
N SER A 475 24.15 -25.53 -15.97
CA SER A 475 23.25 -25.28 -17.10
C SER A 475 23.51 -23.90 -17.71
N ASP A 476 24.08 -23.90 -18.91
CA ASP A 476 24.18 -22.71 -19.75
C ASP A 476 22.86 -22.46 -20.49
N ILE A 477 22.07 -21.53 -19.96
CA ILE A 477 20.74 -21.17 -20.45
C ILE A 477 20.63 -19.66 -20.70
N TYR A 478 19.72 -19.29 -21.59
CA TYR A 478 19.16 -17.94 -21.65
C TYR A 478 17.66 -18.07 -21.34
N PRO A 479 17.15 -17.63 -20.19
CA PRO A 479 15.76 -17.87 -19.79
C PRO A 479 14.75 -17.31 -20.79
N SER A 480 13.74 -18.11 -21.12
CA SER A 480 12.58 -17.69 -21.90
C SER A 480 11.67 -16.80 -21.05
N LEU A 481 11.68 -15.50 -21.30
CA LEU A 481 10.78 -14.52 -20.69
C LEU A 481 9.34 -14.82 -21.07
N THR A 482 9.10 -15.17 -22.33
CA THR A 482 7.79 -15.58 -22.85
C THR A 482 7.20 -16.75 -22.05
N TYR A 483 7.99 -17.80 -21.77
CA TYR A 483 7.54 -18.91 -20.92
C TYR A 483 7.28 -18.46 -19.47
N SER A 484 8.18 -17.65 -18.92
CA SER A 484 8.09 -17.21 -17.53
C SER A 484 6.81 -16.39 -17.28
N VAL A 485 6.46 -15.48 -18.18
CA VAL A 485 5.19 -14.71 -18.11
C VAL A 485 3.99 -15.59 -18.44
N SER A 486 4.07 -16.38 -19.50
CA SER A 486 2.96 -17.23 -19.96
C SER A 486 2.52 -18.29 -18.94
N ASN A 487 3.44 -18.82 -18.14
CA ASN A 487 3.12 -19.87 -17.16
C ASN A 487 2.91 -19.34 -15.74
N GLY A 488 2.92 -18.01 -15.54
CA GLY A 488 2.54 -17.38 -14.28
C GLY A 488 1.06 -17.54 -13.92
N PRO A 489 0.64 -17.06 -12.73
CA PRO A 489 -0.78 -16.99 -12.38
C PRO A 489 -1.55 -16.19 -13.44
N LYS A 490 -2.81 -16.57 -13.67
CA LYS A 490 -3.69 -15.90 -14.64
C LYS A 490 -4.77 -15.07 -13.97
N TYR A 491 -4.97 -15.33 -12.70
CA TYR A 491 -6.01 -14.69 -11.95
C TYR A 491 -5.54 -14.44 -10.54
N VAL A 492 -6.08 -13.38 -9.98
CA VAL A 492 -5.85 -12.98 -8.61
C VAL A 492 -7.19 -13.00 -7.87
N LEU A 493 -7.22 -13.59 -6.68
CA LEU A 493 -8.39 -13.56 -5.82
C LEU A 493 -8.39 -12.25 -5.05
N GLN A 494 -9.19 -11.29 -5.52
CA GLN A 494 -9.35 -9.99 -4.88
C GLN A 494 -10.45 -10.06 -3.82
N GLN A 495 -10.45 -9.08 -2.93
CA GLN A 495 -11.48 -8.89 -1.94
C GLN A 495 -12.06 -7.49 -2.09
N GLU A 496 -13.39 -7.36 -2.10
CA GLU A 496 -14.06 -6.07 -2.12
C GLU A 496 -15.21 -6.05 -1.12
N VAL A 497 -15.35 -4.95 -0.40
CA VAL A 497 -16.47 -4.72 0.53
C VAL A 497 -17.53 -3.91 -0.19
N ILE A 498 -18.58 -4.59 -0.64
CA ILE A 498 -19.73 -3.94 -1.28
C ILE A 498 -20.88 -3.94 -0.27
N ASP A 499 -21.32 -2.74 0.11
CA ASP A 499 -22.47 -2.53 0.98
C ASP A 499 -22.34 -3.21 2.36
N GLY A 500 -21.11 -3.27 2.89
CA GLY A 500 -20.79 -3.93 4.16
C GLY A 500 -20.74 -5.46 4.08
N THR A 501 -20.78 -6.04 2.87
CA THR A 501 -20.52 -7.47 2.64
C THR A 501 -19.19 -7.64 1.91
N THR A 502 -18.32 -8.45 2.48
CA THR A 502 -17.04 -8.82 1.86
C THR A 502 -17.25 -9.92 0.82
N TYR A 503 -16.93 -9.62 -0.42
CA TYR A 503 -16.90 -10.56 -1.54
C TYR A 503 -15.44 -10.90 -1.85
N GLN A 504 -15.21 -12.15 -2.22
CA GLN A 504 -13.98 -12.54 -2.88
C GLN A 504 -14.30 -12.85 -4.33
N TYR A 505 -13.49 -12.33 -5.24
CA TYR A 505 -13.71 -12.58 -6.65
C TYR A 505 -12.42 -12.79 -7.41
N LYS A 506 -12.54 -13.57 -8.47
CA LYS A 506 -11.44 -13.89 -9.35
C LYS A 506 -11.34 -12.77 -10.38
N SER A 507 -10.31 -11.93 -10.24
CA SER A 507 -9.95 -10.91 -11.24
C SER A 507 -8.88 -11.46 -12.18
N ILE A 508 -8.94 -11.07 -13.44
CA ILE A 508 -7.89 -11.39 -14.40
C ILE A 508 -6.68 -10.54 -14.05
N ILE A 509 -5.50 -11.17 -13.96
CA ILE A 509 -4.26 -10.41 -13.85
C ILE A 509 -4.08 -9.69 -15.19
N ASN A 510 -4.01 -8.36 -15.17
CA ASN A 510 -3.59 -7.65 -16.37
C ASN A 510 -2.07 -7.76 -16.41
N ASP A 511 -1.55 -8.48 -17.39
CA ASP A 511 -0.11 -8.52 -17.66
C ASP A 511 0.33 -7.18 -18.29
N ASP A 512 0.07 -6.08 -17.58
CA ASP A 512 0.59 -4.75 -17.86
C ASP A 512 2.05 -4.64 -17.39
N ASN A 513 2.71 -3.54 -17.72
CA ASN A 513 4.16 -3.43 -17.54
C ASN A 513 4.65 -3.62 -16.10
N TRP A 514 3.81 -3.41 -15.07
CA TRP A 514 4.23 -3.50 -13.67
C TRP A 514 3.75 -4.77 -12.98
N ASP A 515 2.52 -5.23 -13.26
CA ASP A 515 1.96 -6.41 -12.62
C ASP A 515 2.68 -7.70 -13.03
N VAL A 516 3.21 -7.75 -14.27
CA VAL A 516 4.04 -8.85 -14.78
C VAL A 516 5.24 -9.13 -13.86
N PHE A 517 5.77 -8.09 -13.20
CA PHE A 517 6.93 -8.17 -12.35
C PHE A 517 6.72 -9.08 -11.13
N SER A 518 5.60 -8.90 -10.44
CA SER A 518 5.27 -9.67 -9.24
C SER A 518 4.98 -11.16 -9.57
N ASN A 519 4.40 -11.39 -10.75
CA ASN A 519 3.94 -12.71 -11.16
C ASN A 519 5.06 -13.60 -11.71
N ILE A 520 6.16 -13.02 -12.21
CA ILE A 520 7.27 -13.80 -12.77
C ILE A 520 7.96 -14.67 -11.72
N TRP A 521 8.18 -14.16 -10.51
CA TRP A 521 8.86 -14.95 -9.46
C TRP A 521 7.99 -16.11 -9.02
N THR A 522 6.67 -15.87 -8.93
CA THR A 522 5.70 -16.93 -8.67
C THR A 522 5.77 -17.99 -9.77
N SER A 523 5.83 -17.58 -11.05
CA SER A 523 6.00 -18.50 -12.17
C SER A 523 7.30 -19.30 -12.07
N ILE A 524 8.44 -18.64 -11.86
CA ILE A 524 9.76 -19.29 -11.80
C ILE A 524 9.82 -20.27 -10.62
N TYR A 525 9.27 -19.92 -9.47
CA TYR A 525 9.23 -20.82 -8.33
C TYR A 525 8.48 -22.12 -8.64
N TRP A 526 7.27 -22.03 -9.21
CA TRP A 526 6.43 -23.20 -9.45
C TRP A 526 6.80 -23.97 -10.72
N ASN A 527 7.31 -23.29 -11.74
CA ASN A 527 7.53 -23.85 -13.08
C ASN A 527 9.01 -23.94 -13.48
N GLY A 528 9.91 -23.26 -12.77
CA GLY A 528 11.33 -23.11 -13.12
C GLY A 528 11.55 -22.15 -14.30
N VAL A 529 12.82 -21.95 -14.64
CA VAL A 529 13.25 -21.27 -15.86
C VAL A 529 13.55 -22.29 -16.96
N ILE A 530 13.18 -21.96 -18.20
CA ILE A 530 13.42 -22.78 -19.40
C ILE A 530 14.31 -21.99 -20.35
N ASP A 531 15.26 -22.67 -21.00
CA ASP A 531 16.10 -22.06 -22.04
C ASP A 531 15.27 -21.61 -23.25
N GLN A 532 15.53 -20.41 -23.77
CA GLN A 532 14.86 -19.85 -24.96
C GLN A 532 15.01 -20.75 -26.20
N SER A 533 16.02 -21.60 -26.27
CA SER A 533 16.14 -22.60 -27.34
C SER A 533 15.10 -23.71 -27.25
N CYS A 534 14.52 -23.97 -26.07
CA CYS A 534 13.40 -24.90 -25.89
C CYS A 534 12.06 -24.22 -26.19
N ILE A 535 11.88 -22.99 -25.71
CA ILE A 535 10.70 -22.13 -25.94
C ILE A 535 11.19 -20.73 -26.35
N PRO A 536 11.22 -20.42 -27.67
CA PRO A 536 11.69 -19.13 -28.17
C PRO A 536 10.88 -17.95 -27.65
N GLU A 537 11.49 -16.77 -27.65
CA GLU A 537 10.77 -15.53 -27.33
C GLU A 537 9.73 -15.22 -28.41
N ASP A 538 8.50 -15.00 -27.96
CA ASP A 538 7.37 -14.55 -28.75
C ASP A 538 6.54 -13.59 -27.89
N PHE A 539 7.01 -12.35 -27.79
CA PHE A 539 6.35 -11.33 -26.98
C PHE A 539 4.97 -10.95 -27.52
N THR A 540 4.62 -11.33 -28.75
CA THR A 540 3.26 -11.10 -29.31
C THR A 540 2.17 -11.86 -28.55
N LEU A 541 2.56 -12.86 -27.74
CA LEU A 541 1.68 -13.58 -26.84
C LEU A 541 1.36 -12.80 -25.55
N ILE A 542 2.10 -11.72 -25.27
CA ILE A 542 1.95 -10.91 -24.06
C ILE A 542 1.04 -9.71 -24.39
N PRO A 543 -0.04 -9.47 -23.64
CA PRO A 543 -1.03 -8.42 -23.96
C PRO A 543 -0.45 -7.01 -24.13
N CYS A 544 0.62 -6.66 -23.41
CA CYS A 544 1.31 -5.37 -23.51
C CYS A 544 2.05 -5.13 -24.83
N TYR A 545 2.18 -6.14 -25.70
CA TYR A 545 3.02 -6.05 -26.89
C TYR A 545 2.53 -5.00 -27.90
N GLY A 546 3.40 -4.03 -28.18
CA GLY A 546 3.16 -2.95 -29.13
C GLY A 546 2.26 -1.84 -28.59
N TRP A 547 2.01 -1.81 -27.28
CA TRP A 547 1.23 -0.74 -26.65
C TRP A 547 2.04 0.55 -26.54
N ASP A 548 1.43 1.69 -26.91
CA ASP A 548 2.13 2.96 -27.14
C ASP A 548 1.75 4.09 -26.15
N TYR A 549 1.21 3.76 -24.97
CA TYR A 549 0.66 4.69 -23.96
C TYR A 549 -0.47 5.61 -24.43
N GLN A 550 -0.82 5.63 -25.73
CA GLN A 550 -1.89 6.46 -26.29
C GLN A 550 -3.20 5.67 -26.48
N GLY A 551 -3.13 4.34 -26.52
CA GLY A 551 -4.27 3.44 -26.59
C GLY A 551 -4.93 3.14 -25.22
N GLU A 552 -6.02 2.37 -25.26
CA GLU A 552 -6.56 1.73 -24.04
C GLU A 552 -5.52 0.77 -23.46
N ASP A 553 -5.43 0.71 -22.12
CA ASP A 553 -4.52 -0.23 -21.45
C ASP A 553 -4.85 -1.67 -21.90
N PRO A 554 -3.84 -2.45 -22.31
CA PRO A 554 -4.07 -3.82 -22.75
C PRO A 554 -4.53 -4.64 -21.55
N THR A 555 -5.66 -5.32 -21.70
CA THR A 555 -6.24 -6.17 -20.65
C THR A 555 -6.03 -7.64 -20.96
N GLY A 556 -5.87 -8.44 -19.90
CA GLY A 556 -5.76 -9.89 -19.99
C GLY A 556 -4.38 -10.45 -19.66
N THR A 557 -4.23 -11.75 -19.90
CA THR A 557 -3.02 -12.52 -19.57
C THR A 557 -2.43 -13.21 -20.79
N ALA A 558 -1.11 -13.42 -20.80
CA ALA A 558 -0.46 -14.28 -21.79
C ALA A 558 -1.01 -15.73 -21.72
N PRO A 559 -1.21 -16.41 -22.87
CA PRO A 559 -1.72 -17.77 -22.90
C PRO A 559 -0.73 -18.77 -22.30
N LYS A 560 -1.22 -19.73 -21.50
CA LYS A 560 -0.38 -20.76 -20.89
C LYS A 560 0.33 -21.61 -21.94
N LEU A 561 1.66 -21.67 -21.88
CA LEU A 561 2.45 -22.51 -22.78
C LEU A 561 2.56 -23.94 -22.23
N PRO A 562 2.69 -24.95 -23.12
CA PRO A 562 2.74 -26.33 -22.69
C PRO A 562 4.08 -26.68 -22.02
N ASP A 563 4.06 -27.67 -21.13
CA ASP A 563 5.25 -28.22 -20.45
C ASP A 563 6.08 -29.14 -21.38
N LYS A 564 6.42 -28.64 -22.58
CA LYS A 564 7.24 -29.33 -23.59
C LYS A 564 7.95 -28.30 -24.47
N CYS A 565 9.13 -28.65 -24.99
CA CYS A 565 9.80 -27.79 -25.96
C CYS A 565 8.96 -27.68 -27.25
N THR A 566 8.92 -26.48 -27.81
CA THR A 566 8.27 -26.22 -29.11
C THR A 566 9.16 -26.68 -30.26
N MET A 567 10.47 -26.72 -30.06
CA MET A 567 11.42 -27.28 -31.02
C MET A 567 11.50 -28.81 -30.95
N THR A 568 11.46 -29.48 -32.11
CA THR A 568 11.63 -30.93 -32.22
C THR A 568 12.98 -31.39 -31.66
N GLY A 569 12.94 -32.29 -30.67
CA GLY A 569 14.12 -32.92 -30.09
C GLY A 569 14.67 -32.25 -28.82
N GLY A 570 14.13 -31.10 -28.41
CA GLY A 570 14.49 -30.47 -27.14
C GLY A 570 13.92 -31.24 -25.95
N GLN A 571 14.73 -31.43 -24.90
CA GLN A 571 14.25 -31.94 -23.61
C GLN A 571 13.72 -30.78 -22.79
N PHE A 572 12.45 -30.85 -22.40
CA PHE A 572 11.86 -29.91 -21.46
C PHE A 572 12.43 -30.16 -20.06
N ASN A 573 13.34 -29.27 -19.64
CA ASN A 573 14.12 -29.44 -18.41
C ASN A 573 14.13 -28.13 -17.61
N PRO A 574 13.04 -27.83 -16.87
CA PRO A 574 12.96 -26.62 -16.07
C PRO A 574 14.07 -26.60 -15.02
N LYS A 575 14.79 -25.48 -14.94
CA LYS A 575 15.85 -25.24 -13.97
C LYS A 575 15.33 -24.39 -12.83
N LEU A 576 15.96 -24.52 -11.66
CA LEU A 576 15.66 -23.69 -10.49
C LEU A 576 14.18 -23.73 -10.02
N LYS A 577 13.45 -24.80 -10.29
CA LYS A 577 12.11 -25.01 -9.71
C LYS A 577 12.22 -25.09 -8.19
N GLY A 578 11.39 -24.32 -7.47
CA GLY A 578 11.42 -24.17 -6.01
C GLY A 578 12.44 -23.16 -5.50
N TYR A 579 13.10 -22.42 -6.39
CA TYR A 579 13.91 -21.27 -6.02
C TYR A 579 13.06 -20.00 -6.06
N SER A 580 13.24 -19.14 -5.07
CA SER A 580 12.57 -17.85 -4.94
C SER A 580 13.58 -16.71 -5.01
N ALA A 581 13.06 -15.49 -5.18
CA ALA A 581 13.82 -14.26 -5.00
C ALA A 581 14.00 -13.97 -3.50
N GLY A 582 15.19 -13.53 -3.12
CA GLY A 582 15.48 -12.94 -1.83
C GLY A 582 15.92 -11.49 -1.97
N TYR A 583 15.77 -10.73 -0.89
CA TYR A 583 16.06 -9.31 -0.78
C TYR A 583 16.96 -9.08 0.41
N MET A 584 17.96 -8.24 0.24
CA MET A 584 18.70 -7.63 1.34
C MET A 584 18.49 -6.12 1.23
N PHE A 585 17.97 -5.55 2.32
CA PHE A 585 17.86 -4.12 2.49
C PHE A 585 18.95 -3.63 3.42
N TYR A 586 19.65 -2.56 3.04
CA TYR A 586 20.68 -1.90 3.85
C TYR A 586 21.84 -2.84 4.29
N GLY A 587 22.43 -3.57 3.34
CA GLY A 587 23.62 -4.39 3.56
C GLY A 587 24.91 -3.59 3.40
N ASN A 588 25.96 -3.97 4.12
CA ASN A 588 27.31 -3.40 3.86
C ASN A 588 28.16 -4.37 3.03
N THR A 589 29.40 -3.98 2.73
CA THR A 589 30.37 -4.82 2.02
C THR A 589 30.51 -6.23 2.60
N THR A 590 30.54 -6.38 3.93
CA THR A 590 30.65 -7.69 4.60
C THR A 590 29.39 -8.52 4.39
N SER A 591 28.21 -7.96 4.64
CA SER A 591 26.94 -8.66 4.49
C SER A 591 26.72 -9.11 3.04
N LEU A 592 27.14 -8.30 2.05
CA LEU A 592 27.09 -8.69 0.64
C LEU A 592 28.05 -9.86 0.33
N LYS A 593 29.27 -9.87 0.88
CA LYS A 593 30.19 -11.01 0.73
C LYS A 593 29.61 -12.29 1.34
N GLU A 594 29.00 -12.20 2.52
CA GLU A 594 28.32 -13.33 3.14
C GLU A 594 27.15 -13.83 2.28
N LEU A 595 26.33 -12.91 1.75
CA LEU A 595 25.23 -13.22 0.85
C LEU A 595 25.72 -13.93 -0.43
N ILE A 596 26.76 -13.41 -1.07
CA ILE A 596 27.36 -14.01 -2.27
C ILE A 596 27.98 -15.38 -1.95
N THR A 597 28.63 -15.54 -0.79
CA THR A 597 29.19 -16.84 -0.38
C THR A 597 28.09 -17.88 -0.19
N LYS A 598 26.98 -17.48 0.42
CA LYS A 598 25.88 -18.37 0.80
C LYS A 598 24.98 -18.70 -0.39
N TYR A 599 24.63 -17.71 -1.21
CA TYR A 599 23.64 -17.84 -2.26
C TYR A 599 24.18 -17.64 -3.68
N GLY A 600 25.46 -17.31 -3.84
CA GLY A 600 26.11 -17.16 -5.14
C GLY A 600 25.85 -15.80 -5.78
N VAL A 601 25.29 -15.79 -6.98
CA VAL A 601 25.10 -14.57 -7.76
C VAL A 601 24.01 -13.70 -7.15
N VAL A 602 24.27 -12.39 -7.10
CA VAL A 602 23.36 -11.37 -6.55
C VAL A 602 23.20 -10.23 -7.56
N PHE A 603 22.08 -9.53 -7.48
CA PHE A 603 21.76 -8.38 -8.32
C PHE A 603 21.49 -7.18 -7.42
N VAL A 604 22.33 -6.15 -7.50
CA VAL A 604 22.14 -4.90 -6.79
C VAL A 604 21.29 -3.99 -7.66
N ASP A 605 20.07 -3.76 -7.22
CA ASP A 605 19.15 -2.83 -7.86
C ASP A 605 19.49 -1.39 -7.50
N PHE A 606 19.82 -1.17 -6.22
CA PHE A 606 20.25 0.13 -5.71
C PHE A 606 21.32 0.01 -4.64
N GLY A 607 22.39 0.79 -4.78
CA GLY A 607 23.44 0.95 -3.79
C GLY A 607 24.02 2.36 -3.81
N GLU A 608 24.70 2.72 -2.73
CA GLU A 608 25.31 4.03 -2.56
C GLU A 608 26.69 3.97 -1.90
N TYR A 609 27.56 4.87 -2.32
CA TYR A 609 28.85 5.11 -1.66
C TYR A 609 28.63 6.06 -0.48
N ARG A 610 29.21 5.70 0.67
CA ARG A 610 29.08 6.44 1.91
C ARG A 610 30.43 6.83 2.49
N LYS A 611 30.51 8.06 2.98
CA LYS A 611 31.64 8.53 3.80
C LYS A 611 31.22 8.62 5.25
N SER A 612 32.08 8.21 6.17
CA SER A 612 31.83 8.46 7.59
C SER A 612 31.88 9.98 7.86
N ASP A 613 30.78 10.51 8.41
CA ASP A 613 30.74 11.89 8.87
C ASP A 613 30.44 11.92 10.36
N SER A 614 31.50 12.16 11.15
CA SER A 614 31.40 12.27 12.60
C SER A 614 30.51 13.42 13.10
N THR A 615 30.12 14.36 12.24
CA THR A 615 29.27 15.49 12.60
C THR A 615 27.78 15.18 12.53
N LEU A 616 27.38 14.12 11.83
CA LEU A 616 26.00 13.67 11.73
C LEU A 616 25.73 12.56 12.77
N VAL A 617 24.61 12.65 13.49
CA VAL A 617 24.24 11.66 14.52
C VAL A 617 23.90 10.33 13.84
N GLY A 618 24.88 9.41 13.85
CA GLY A 618 24.81 8.16 13.09
C GLY A 618 25.03 8.33 11.59
N GLY A 619 25.51 9.49 11.15
CA GLY A 619 25.40 9.89 9.76
C GLY A 619 26.60 9.52 8.91
N TYR A 620 26.21 9.02 7.78
CA TYR A 620 27.04 8.83 6.63
C TYR A 620 26.41 9.71 5.57
N ASP A 621 27.23 10.50 4.90
CA ASP A 621 26.74 11.30 3.79
C ASP A 621 26.86 10.47 2.50
N GLY A 622 25.82 10.49 1.69
CA GLY A 622 25.65 9.67 0.49
C GLY A 622 26.13 10.43 -0.73
N PHE A 623 27.18 9.94 -1.39
CA PHE A 623 27.92 10.73 -2.38
C PHE A 623 27.88 10.18 -3.79
N GLY A 624 27.39 8.97 -3.99
CA GLY A 624 27.25 8.40 -5.32
C GLY A 624 26.31 7.21 -5.29
N TYR A 625 25.43 7.15 -6.27
CA TYR A 625 24.48 6.06 -6.43
C TYR A 625 24.91 5.16 -7.58
N PHE A 626 24.62 3.88 -7.46
CA PHE A 626 24.83 2.92 -8.53
C PHE A 626 23.64 1.94 -8.57
N HIS A 627 23.27 1.56 -9.78
CA HIS A 627 22.06 0.79 -10.06
C HIS A 627 22.36 -0.38 -10.99
N TYR A 628 21.58 -1.46 -10.85
CA TYR A 628 21.52 -2.58 -11.80
C TYR A 628 22.84 -3.37 -12.02
N PHE A 629 23.56 -3.70 -10.95
CA PHE A 629 24.79 -4.49 -11.02
C PHE A 629 24.54 -5.97 -10.71
N ILE A 630 25.00 -6.88 -11.58
CA ILE A 630 25.09 -8.30 -11.24
C ILE A 630 26.47 -8.55 -10.63
N ILE A 631 26.51 -8.99 -9.38
CA ILE A 631 27.74 -9.30 -8.66
C ILE A 631 27.91 -10.81 -8.54
N ILE A 632 29.10 -11.27 -8.89
CA ILE A 632 29.47 -12.68 -9.05
C ILE A 632 30.66 -13.09 -8.19
N GLY A 633 31.18 -12.18 -7.38
CA GLY A 633 32.39 -12.41 -6.62
C GLY A 633 33.03 -11.11 -6.14
N TRP A 634 34.21 -11.24 -5.56
CA TRP A 634 35.04 -10.13 -5.14
C TRP A 634 36.51 -10.53 -5.07
N ASP A 635 37.37 -9.52 -5.05
CA ASP A 635 38.79 -9.65 -4.76
C ASP A 635 39.26 -8.58 -3.77
N GLU A 636 40.58 -8.34 -3.71
CA GLU A 636 41.22 -7.35 -2.85
C GLU A 636 40.83 -5.91 -3.21
N GLU A 637 40.44 -5.64 -4.48
CA GLU A 637 40.16 -4.30 -4.97
C GLU A 637 38.67 -3.94 -4.92
N GLY A 638 37.78 -4.92 -5.13
CA GLY A 638 36.34 -4.66 -5.15
C GLY A 638 35.47 -5.88 -5.45
N PHE A 639 34.18 -5.62 -5.69
CA PHE A 639 33.25 -6.62 -6.19
C PHE A 639 33.40 -6.78 -7.69
N ILE A 640 33.40 -8.03 -8.15
CA ILE A 640 33.46 -8.36 -9.58
C ILE A 640 32.04 -8.32 -10.13
N THR A 641 31.83 -7.49 -11.15
CA THR A 641 30.51 -7.19 -11.71
C THR A 641 30.38 -7.71 -13.13
N ILE A 642 29.15 -7.98 -13.56
CA ILE A 642 28.80 -8.13 -14.97
C ILE A 642 28.02 -6.89 -15.38
N GLU A 643 28.61 -6.12 -16.28
CA GLU A 643 28.08 -4.83 -16.74
C GLU A 643 27.60 -4.93 -18.19
N GLU A 644 26.65 -4.06 -18.52
CA GLU A 644 26.22 -3.82 -19.90
C GLU A 644 27.12 -2.76 -20.52
N GLU A 645 27.57 -3.03 -21.74
CA GLU A 645 28.31 -2.07 -22.55
C GLU A 645 27.54 -1.85 -23.84
N GLU A 646 27.01 -0.65 -24.00
CA GLU A 646 26.40 -0.24 -25.27
C GLU A 646 27.50 0.00 -26.29
N ILE A 647 27.39 -0.69 -27.41
CA ILE A 647 28.32 -0.59 -28.54
C ILE A 647 27.62 0.23 -29.62
N TYR A 648 28.29 1.30 -30.05
CA TYR A 648 27.82 2.23 -31.07
C TYR A 648 28.67 2.10 -32.33
N ASP A 649 28.11 2.42 -33.49
CA ASP A 649 28.87 2.57 -34.73
C ASP A 649 29.68 3.87 -34.66
N ASP A 650 30.99 3.77 -34.91
CA ASP A 650 31.93 4.88 -34.80
C ASP A 650 31.65 6.00 -35.84
N GLU A 651 30.97 5.71 -36.96
CA GLU A 651 30.75 6.68 -38.04
C GLU A 651 29.50 7.55 -37.82
N ASP A 652 28.41 6.98 -37.29
CA ASP A 652 27.13 7.66 -37.17
C ASP A 652 26.55 7.71 -35.74
N GLU A 653 27.28 7.18 -34.76
CA GLU A 653 26.85 7.07 -33.36
C GLU A 653 25.52 6.29 -33.22
N GLU A 654 25.19 5.40 -34.18
CA GLU A 654 24.01 4.55 -34.07
C GLU A 654 24.29 3.39 -33.12
N PHE A 655 23.37 3.17 -32.17
CA PHE A 655 23.41 2.03 -31.26
C PHE A 655 23.35 0.70 -32.05
N ILE A 656 24.30 -0.22 -31.80
CA ILE A 656 24.41 -1.52 -32.47
C ILE A 656 23.87 -2.64 -31.58
N GLU A 657 24.49 -2.82 -30.41
CA GLU A 657 24.21 -3.92 -29.50
C GLU A 657 24.60 -3.60 -28.06
N ILE A 658 24.00 -4.32 -27.11
CA ILE A 658 24.45 -4.36 -25.72
C ILE A 658 25.34 -5.60 -25.56
N GLY A 659 26.64 -5.38 -25.43
CA GLY A 659 27.61 -6.38 -25.03
C GLY A 659 27.63 -6.58 -23.51
N LYS A 660 28.40 -7.58 -23.07
CA LYS A 660 28.72 -7.78 -21.65
C LYS A 660 30.21 -7.61 -21.43
N LYS A 661 30.56 -6.94 -20.34
CA LYS A 661 31.93 -6.89 -19.84
C LYS A 661 31.98 -7.27 -18.38
N ILE A 662 33.13 -7.82 -17.98
CA ILE A 662 33.44 -7.96 -16.56
C ILE A 662 33.95 -6.61 -16.09
N GLY A 663 33.25 -6.06 -15.12
CA GLY A 663 33.61 -4.83 -14.45
C GLY A 663 34.10 -5.07 -13.04
N LYS A 664 34.35 -3.96 -12.34
CA LYS A 664 34.70 -3.99 -10.93
C LYS A 664 34.11 -2.78 -10.20
N LEU A 665 33.34 -3.07 -9.16
CA LEU A 665 32.84 -2.09 -8.21
C LEU A 665 33.85 -1.99 -7.05
N LEU A 666 34.74 -1.01 -7.11
CA LEU A 666 35.84 -0.83 -6.16
C LEU A 666 35.32 -0.49 -4.75
N TYR A 667 35.92 -1.05 -3.70
CA TYR A 667 35.55 -0.72 -2.31
C TYR A 667 35.86 0.73 -1.95
N GLN A 668 36.93 1.27 -2.53
CA GLN A 668 37.42 2.63 -2.34
C GLN A 668 37.64 3.24 -3.71
N ARG A 669 37.04 4.40 -3.95
CA ARG A 669 37.26 5.20 -5.16
C ARG A 669 37.36 6.66 -4.76
N ILE A 670 38.28 7.39 -5.39
CA ILE A 670 38.18 8.84 -5.48
C ILE A 670 37.17 9.11 -6.58
N ALA A 671 35.92 9.43 -6.23
CA ALA A 671 34.96 9.85 -7.24
C ALA A 671 35.10 11.35 -7.46
N LYS A 672 35.09 11.75 -8.72
CA LYS A 672 34.84 13.14 -9.12
C LYS A 672 33.34 13.33 -9.17
N ILE A 673 32.78 14.07 -8.23
CA ILE A 673 31.38 14.48 -8.29
C ILE A 673 31.31 15.83 -9.01
N GLU A 674 30.34 15.98 -9.91
CA GLU A 674 29.90 17.30 -10.36
C GLU A 674 28.95 17.89 -9.33
N VAL A 675 29.44 18.86 -8.54
CA VAL A 675 28.60 19.59 -7.60
C VAL A 675 28.01 20.79 -8.33
N TYR A 676 26.68 20.90 -8.34
CA TYR A 676 26.00 22.09 -8.82
C TYR A 676 26.16 23.20 -7.79
N ASP A 677 27.01 24.18 -8.09
CA ASP A 677 26.93 25.46 -7.39
C ASP A 677 25.69 26.20 -7.90
N TYR A 678 24.60 26.11 -7.13
CA TYR A 678 23.29 26.69 -7.42
C TYR A 678 23.35 28.20 -7.71
N ASP A 679 24.41 28.88 -7.29
CA ASP A 679 24.58 30.33 -7.49
C ASP A 679 25.39 30.72 -8.75
N ILE A 680 26.09 29.78 -9.43
CA ILE A 680 27.03 30.16 -10.51
C ILE A 680 26.95 29.28 -11.77
N GLY A 681 26.30 28.12 -11.74
CA GLY A 681 26.17 27.26 -12.93
C GLY A 681 27.51 26.73 -13.48
N GLU A 682 28.56 26.76 -12.68
CA GLU A 682 29.87 26.15 -12.98
C GLU A 682 29.98 24.77 -12.33
N TYR A 683 30.55 23.82 -13.07
CA TYR A 683 30.82 22.46 -12.58
C TYR A 683 32.09 22.48 -11.73
N VAL A 684 31.96 22.21 -10.42
CA VAL A 684 33.12 21.99 -9.55
C VAL A 684 33.32 20.48 -9.42
N TYR A 685 34.50 20.02 -9.82
CA TYR A 685 34.94 18.63 -9.62
C TYR A 685 35.67 18.53 -8.29
N GLU A 686 35.07 17.85 -7.31
CA GLU A 686 35.76 17.50 -6.06
C GLU A 686 36.14 16.03 -6.05
N ASP A 687 37.39 15.75 -5.69
CA ASP A 687 37.90 14.41 -5.42
C ASP A 687 37.51 14.03 -3.99
N ILE A 688 36.50 13.16 -3.83
CA ILE A 688 36.03 12.73 -2.50
C ILE A 688 36.42 11.26 -2.28
N GLU A 689 37.09 11.01 -1.15
CA GLU A 689 37.43 9.70 -0.63
C GLU A 689 36.29 9.16 0.25
N TYR A 690 35.90 7.90 0.03
CA TYR A 690 34.82 7.22 0.76
C TYR A 690 35.35 6.05 1.58
N ASP A 691 34.60 5.70 2.63
CA ASP A 691 35.03 4.71 3.61
C ASP A 691 34.41 3.31 3.38
N TYR A 692 33.20 3.23 2.78
CA TYR A 692 32.51 1.96 2.49
C TYR A 692 31.30 2.11 1.54
N ILE A 693 30.74 0.98 1.12
CA ILE A 693 29.55 0.87 0.25
C ILE A 693 28.36 0.40 1.08
N ASP A 694 27.21 1.05 0.91
CA ASP A 694 25.92 0.67 1.49
C ASP A 694 24.97 0.22 0.38
N PHE A 695 24.54 -1.03 0.45
CA PHE A 695 23.64 -1.66 -0.51
C PHE A 695 22.21 -1.52 -0.01
N LYS A 696 21.42 -0.72 -0.71
CA LYS A 696 20.05 -0.43 -0.29
C LYS A 696 19.08 -1.53 -0.66
N GLN A 697 19.25 -2.13 -1.84
CA GLN A 697 18.38 -3.17 -2.33
C GLN A 697 19.18 -4.17 -3.17
N VAL A 698 19.32 -5.39 -2.64
CA VAL A 698 20.01 -6.49 -3.32
C VAL A 698 19.07 -7.67 -3.46
N PHE A 699 18.97 -8.18 -4.66
CA PHE A 699 18.20 -9.36 -5.03
C PHE A 699 19.12 -10.57 -5.14
N PHE A 700 18.65 -11.73 -4.72
CA PHE A 700 19.36 -13.01 -4.88
C PHE A 700 18.39 -14.15 -5.15
N VAL A 701 18.89 -15.31 -5.54
CA VAL A 701 18.06 -16.50 -5.82
C VAL A 701 18.41 -17.61 -4.83
N ALA A 702 17.44 -18.00 -3.99
CA ALA A 702 17.60 -18.99 -2.94
C ALA A 702 16.56 -20.12 -3.04
N SER A 703 16.91 -21.31 -2.55
CA SER A 703 15.98 -22.44 -2.51
C SER A 703 15.23 -22.46 -1.18
N ASP A 704 13.91 -22.63 -1.23
CA ASP A 704 13.10 -22.79 -0.02
C ASP A 704 13.48 -24.05 0.77
N GLN A 705 14.13 -25.03 0.14
CA GLN A 705 14.58 -26.24 0.82
C GLN A 705 15.79 -26.01 1.75
N GLU A 706 16.56 -24.94 1.56
CA GLU A 706 17.63 -24.57 2.50
C GLU A 706 17.07 -24.02 3.83
N GLN A 707 15.80 -23.62 3.87
CA GLN A 707 15.14 -23.16 5.09
C GLN A 707 14.45 -24.28 5.89
N GLN A 708 14.29 -25.49 5.34
CA GLN A 708 13.63 -26.59 6.06
C GLN A 708 14.58 -27.35 6.98
N TYR A 709 15.00 -26.68 8.08
CA TYR A 709 15.69 -27.28 9.22
C TYR A 709 17.03 -27.98 8.88
N PRO A 710 17.95 -28.15 9.85
CA PRO A 710 19.13 -28.98 9.61
C PRO A 710 18.69 -30.35 9.07
N PRO A 711 19.38 -30.87 8.03
CA PRO A 711 18.95 -32.02 7.23
C PRO A 711 18.43 -33.10 8.15
N ASP A 712 17.18 -33.50 7.89
CA ASP A 712 16.35 -34.42 8.64
C ASP A 712 17.15 -35.50 9.41
N LYS A 713 17.71 -35.14 10.57
CA LYS A 713 18.34 -36.10 11.48
C LYS A 713 17.28 -37.08 12.01
N CYS A 714 16.00 -36.73 11.89
CA CYS A 714 14.90 -37.60 12.24
C CYS A 714 14.71 -38.73 11.20
N SER A 715 15.19 -38.59 9.94
CA SER A 715 15.20 -39.67 8.93
C SER A 715 16.26 -40.75 9.18
N GLN A 716 17.27 -40.46 10.00
CA GLN A 716 18.33 -41.40 10.40
C GLN A 716 18.09 -42.05 11.78
N ILE A 717 16.94 -41.77 12.41
CA ILE A 717 16.56 -42.41 13.68
C ILE A 717 16.22 -43.87 13.40
N THR A 718 16.98 -44.76 14.03
CA THR A 718 16.69 -46.19 14.03
C THR A 718 16.01 -46.55 15.35
N LYS A 719 15.47 -47.77 15.43
CA LYS A 719 14.89 -48.33 16.66
C LYS A 719 15.88 -48.38 17.84
N GLU A 720 17.17 -48.21 17.57
CA GLU A 720 18.26 -48.29 18.54
C GLU A 720 18.77 -46.90 18.97
N THR A 721 18.30 -45.82 18.35
CA THR A 721 18.70 -44.45 18.72
C THR A 721 18.15 -44.11 20.10
N LEU A 722 19.05 -43.79 21.05
CA LEU A 722 18.70 -43.46 22.43
C LEU A 722 17.99 -42.10 22.51
N GLU A 723 17.03 -41.98 23.42
CA GLU A 723 16.17 -40.79 23.59
C GLU A 723 16.96 -39.49 23.81
N LYS A 724 18.08 -39.56 24.54
CA LYS A 724 19.00 -38.43 24.77
C LYS A 724 19.73 -37.93 23.51
N ASP A 725 19.79 -38.75 22.47
CA ASP A 725 20.47 -38.46 21.20
C ASP A 725 19.46 -38.02 20.11
N CYS A 726 18.18 -37.87 20.48
CA CYS A 726 17.11 -37.40 19.61
C CYS A 726 17.08 -35.85 19.60
N ALA A 727 17.55 -35.25 18.50
CA ALA A 727 17.63 -33.78 18.36
C ALA A 727 16.27 -33.10 18.09
N CYS A 728 15.19 -33.86 17.90
CA CYS A 728 13.89 -33.33 17.51
C CYS A 728 13.15 -32.85 18.78
N LYS A 729 12.90 -31.54 18.95
CA LYS A 729 12.03 -31.03 20.03
C LYS A 729 10.61 -31.60 19.84
N PRO A 730 9.95 -32.11 20.90
CA PRO A 730 8.54 -32.48 20.80
C PRO A 730 7.73 -31.23 20.48
N LYS A 731 6.97 -31.25 19.38
CA LYS A 731 5.94 -30.23 19.12
C LYS A 731 4.90 -30.36 20.23
N GLY A 732 4.72 -29.31 21.02
CA GLY A 732 3.82 -29.30 22.17
C GLY A 732 2.38 -29.66 21.79
N ASP A 733 1.90 -30.76 22.36
CA ASP A 733 0.50 -31.12 22.55
C ASP A 733 0.40 -31.73 23.97
N ILE A 734 -0.76 -31.59 24.62
CA ILE A 734 -1.04 -31.87 26.04
C ILE A 734 -0.94 -33.37 26.44
N ARG A 735 -0.31 -34.19 25.59
CA ARG A 735 -0.20 -35.65 25.68
C ARG A 735 1.21 -36.16 25.97
N ASP A 736 2.11 -35.31 26.47
CA ASP A 736 3.42 -35.72 27.02
C ASP A 736 3.27 -36.51 28.34
N TYR A 737 2.49 -37.59 28.32
CA TYR A 737 2.45 -38.61 29.37
C TYR A 737 3.27 -39.83 28.94
N GLU A 738 4.05 -40.31 29.90
CA GLU A 738 5.01 -41.41 29.86
C GLU A 738 4.57 -42.61 29.01
N GLY A 739 5.31 -42.87 27.91
CA GLY A 739 5.26 -44.14 27.19
C GLY A 739 5.18 -44.03 25.67
N GLY A 740 6.28 -43.64 25.03
CA GLY A 740 6.73 -44.07 23.69
C GLY A 740 5.74 -44.14 22.50
N ILE A 741 6.10 -43.46 21.41
CA ILE A 741 5.37 -43.30 20.12
C ILE A 741 5.06 -44.60 19.33
N CYS A 742 5.47 -45.79 19.78
CA CYS A 742 5.31 -47.02 18.99
C CYS A 742 3.96 -47.78 19.15
N ALA A 743 3.00 -47.27 19.93
CA ALA A 743 1.68 -47.93 20.13
C ALA A 743 0.49 -47.26 19.40
N ALA A 744 0.69 -46.14 18.70
CA ALA A 744 -0.40 -45.31 18.20
C ALA A 744 -1.13 -45.85 16.95
N GLY A 745 -0.62 -46.91 16.31
CA GLY A 745 -1.27 -47.54 15.16
C GLY A 745 -2.58 -48.26 15.49
N GLN A 746 -2.73 -48.79 16.71
CA GLN A 746 -3.91 -49.58 17.09
C GLN A 746 -5.04 -48.75 17.71
N ILE A 747 -4.73 -47.60 18.33
CA ILE A 747 -5.73 -46.74 18.98
C ILE A 747 -6.57 -45.96 17.96
N LYS A 748 -6.00 -45.55 16.82
CA LYS A 748 -6.77 -44.88 15.75
C LYS A 748 -7.82 -45.81 15.13
N VAL A 749 -7.49 -47.10 14.98
CA VAL A 749 -8.44 -48.12 14.50
C VAL A 749 -9.52 -48.38 15.54
N ALA A 750 -9.17 -48.47 16.83
CA ALA A 750 -10.16 -48.65 17.89
C ALA A 750 -11.12 -47.46 18.04
N LEU A 751 -10.63 -46.21 17.97
CA LEU A 751 -11.46 -45.01 18.03
C LEU A 751 -12.35 -44.84 16.80
N SER A 752 -11.84 -45.15 15.60
CA SER A 752 -12.65 -45.15 14.39
C SER A 752 -13.76 -46.21 14.47
N LEU A 753 -13.47 -47.39 15.01
CA LEU A 753 -14.48 -48.42 15.27
C LEU A 753 -15.51 -47.98 16.31
N VAL A 754 -15.12 -47.30 17.38
CA VAL A 754 -16.07 -46.78 18.40
C VAL A 754 -16.97 -45.69 17.80
N VAL A 755 -16.43 -44.78 16.99
CA VAL A 755 -17.25 -43.76 16.33
C VAL A 755 -18.23 -44.41 15.36
N THR A 756 -17.77 -45.32 14.51
CA THR A 756 -18.61 -45.94 13.48
C THR A 756 -19.65 -46.90 14.06
N PHE A 757 -19.30 -47.69 15.08
CA PHE A 757 -20.19 -48.74 15.59
C PHE A 757 -20.94 -48.38 16.87
N VAL A 758 -20.57 -47.31 17.58
CA VAL A 758 -21.23 -46.91 18.83
C VAL A 758 -21.85 -45.53 18.71
N VAL A 759 -21.10 -44.55 18.23
CA VAL A 759 -21.56 -43.14 18.21
C VAL A 759 -22.60 -42.91 17.12
N ILE A 760 -22.35 -43.37 15.88
CA ILE A 760 -23.29 -43.19 14.77
C ILE A 760 -24.66 -43.86 15.04
N PRO A 761 -24.74 -45.12 15.54
CA PRO A 761 -26.03 -45.74 15.85
C PRO A 761 -26.78 -45.08 17.01
N ILE A 762 -26.08 -44.50 17.99
CA ILE A 762 -26.71 -43.77 19.09
C ILE A 762 -27.29 -42.45 18.57
N ILE A 763 -26.56 -41.72 17.73
CA ILE A 763 -27.04 -40.46 17.14
C ILE A 763 -28.23 -40.71 16.20
N SER A 764 -28.24 -41.82 15.46
CA SER A 764 -29.37 -42.17 14.58
C SER A 764 -30.63 -42.61 15.32
N LEU A 765 -30.60 -42.80 16.65
CA LEU A 765 -31.79 -43.03 17.47
C LEU A 765 -32.47 -41.72 17.92
N PHE A 766 -31.82 -40.57 17.72
CA PHE A 766 -32.32 -39.26 18.13
C PHE A 766 -32.71 -38.36 16.94
N TRP A 767 -32.81 -38.93 15.74
CA TRP A 767 -33.25 -38.26 14.51
C TRP A 767 -34.38 -39.03 13.82
#